data_AF-A0A8C6XV17-F1
#
_entry.id   AF-A0A8C6XV17-F1
#
_cell.length_a   1.000
_cell.length_b   1.000
_cell.length_c   1.000
_cell.angle_alpha   90.00
_cell.angle_beta   90.00
_cell.angle_gamma   90.00
#
_symmetry.space_group_name_H-M   'P 1'
#
loop_
_entity.id
_entity.type
_entity.pdbx_description
1 polymer ?
#
loop_
_entity_poly.entity_id
_entity_poly.type
_entity_poly.pdbx_seq_one_letter_code
_entity_poly.pdbx_strand_id
1 'polypeptide(L)'
;TQLISWDREAENRWGRAQKWMYGGLDTNIFLQYMAWITYPIVLITFSAGFTQILAPQAVGSGIPEMKTILRGVVLKEYLTLKTFVAKVIGLTCALGSGMPLGKEGPFVHIASMCAALLSKFLSVFGGIYENESRNIEMLAAACAVGVGCCFAAPIGGVLFSIEVTSTFFAVRNYWRGFFAATFSAFIFRVLAVWNKDEETITALFKTRFRLDFPFDLQELPAFAVIGIASGFGGALFVYFNRKIVQFMRKQKTINRFLMKKRLLFPALVTFLIATLTFPPGFGQFMAGQLTQKETLVTLFDNRTWAKQGLAEEFEFGGVSEAWKHPHANVFVTLVVFILMKFWMSALATTIPVPCGAFMPVFVIGAAFGRLMGESMAAWFPDGIHTDSNIYRIVPGGYAVVGAAALSGAVTHTVSTAVIVFELTGQISHILPVMIAVILANAVAQSLQPSLYDSIIRIKKLPYLPELGWGHQEKYNVRVEDIMVRDVRYITLNCRYRDLQDVLHSTKMKSLALVESAGKRKGWACRWEGGRSSGVVELAFCKVMEWEERQLDQLVNFNNCKIDPAPFQLVERTSLHKTHTIFSLLGVDHAYVTSIGRLIGVVTLKELRKAIEGSVTAKGVKVRPPLASFRDSTTSSSDMEATEIHQLWDRRQRHSIPREFSPSESDDKCQ
;
A
#
# COMPACT_ATOMS: atom_id res chain seq x y z
N THR A 1 17.78 -1.09 -7.94
CA THR A 1 18.95 -0.22 -7.76
C THR A 1 19.22 0.70 -8.93
N GLN A 2 19.50 0.17 -10.14
CA GLN A 2 19.72 1.00 -11.34
C GLN A 2 18.55 1.92 -11.69
N LEU A 3 17.30 1.48 -11.48
CA LEU A 3 16.12 2.34 -11.65
C LEU A 3 16.07 3.50 -10.65
N ILE A 4 16.58 3.29 -9.42
CA ILE A 4 16.60 4.32 -8.39
C ILE A 4 17.72 5.32 -8.65
N SER A 5 18.88 4.87 -9.15
CA SER A 5 19.93 5.78 -9.62
C SER A 5 19.45 6.57 -10.84
N TRP A 6 18.73 5.94 -11.76
CA TRP A 6 18.14 6.62 -12.92
C TRP A 6 17.08 7.65 -12.51
N ASP A 7 16.15 7.30 -11.62
CA ASP A 7 15.16 8.26 -11.11
C ASP A 7 15.82 9.42 -10.36
N ARG A 8 16.86 9.16 -9.55
CA ARG A 8 17.64 10.21 -8.86
C ARG A 8 18.31 11.15 -9.87
N GLU A 9 18.90 10.58 -10.91
CA GLU A 9 19.58 11.35 -11.94
C GLU A 9 18.59 12.18 -12.78
N ALA A 10 17.45 11.59 -13.13
CA ALA A 10 16.36 12.27 -13.82
C ALA A 10 15.79 13.42 -12.97
N GLU A 11 15.51 13.18 -11.68
CA GLU A 11 15.06 14.19 -10.71
C GLU A 11 16.06 15.36 -10.63
N ASN A 12 17.36 15.07 -10.50
CA ASN A 12 18.41 16.09 -10.44
C ASN A 12 18.55 16.89 -11.75
N ARG A 13 18.48 16.22 -12.91
CA ARG A 13 18.57 16.89 -14.22
C ARG A 13 17.35 17.76 -14.47
N TRP A 14 16.16 17.27 -14.18
CA TRP A 14 14.90 18.00 -14.35
C TRP A 14 14.77 19.17 -13.37
N GLY A 15 15.12 18.98 -12.10
CA GLY A 15 15.17 20.08 -11.14
C GLY A 15 16.16 21.18 -11.54
N ARG A 16 17.34 20.81 -12.05
CA ARG A 16 18.32 21.78 -12.59
C ARG A 16 17.79 22.50 -13.83
N ALA A 17 17.15 21.78 -14.75
CA ALA A 17 16.56 22.38 -15.94
C ALA A 17 15.45 23.39 -15.59
N GLN A 18 14.61 23.06 -14.61
CA GLN A 18 13.59 23.99 -14.09
C GLN A 18 14.22 25.25 -13.50
N LYS A 19 15.26 25.08 -12.65
CA LYS A 19 16.00 26.22 -12.07
C LYS A 19 16.69 27.08 -13.12
N TRP A 20 17.27 26.45 -14.14
CA TRP A 20 17.91 27.14 -15.26
C TRP A 20 16.89 27.94 -16.09
N MET A 21 15.73 27.34 -16.41
CA MET A 21 14.65 28.02 -17.13
C MET A 21 14.07 29.19 -16.32
N TYR A 22 13.89 29.02 -15.01
CA TYR A 22 13.44 30.09 -14.11
C TYR A 22 14.47 31.22 -14.01
N GLY A 23 15.76 30.87 -13.87
CA GLY A 23 16.86 31.83 -13.76
C GLY A 23 17.09 32.64 -15.04
N GLY A 24 16.95 32.02 -16.21
CA GLY A 24 17.10 32.72 -17.51
C GLY A 24 15.97 33.68 -17.86
N LEU A 25 14.89 33.73 -17.07
CA LEU A 25 13.74 34.62 -17.26
C LEU A 25 13.66 35.74 -16.20
N ASP A 26 14.77 36.00 -15.49
CA ASP A 26 14.91 37.02 -14.44
C ASP A 26 14.41 38.43 -14.79
N THR A 27 14.44 38.79 -16.08
CA THR A 27 13.98 40.09 -16.56
C THR A 27 12.47 40.34 -16.44
N ASN A 28 11.62 39.30 -16.40
CA ASN A 28 10.16 39.47 -16.38
C ASN A 28 9.45 38.48 -15.45
N ILE A 29 8.89 39.00 -14.36
CA ILE A 29 8.21 38.22 -13.31
C ILE A 29 7.02 37.41 -13.83
N PHE A 30 6.30 37.90 -14.84
CA PHE A 30 5.18 37.18 -15.44
C PHE A 30 5.66 35.94 -16.19
N LEU A 31 6.75 36.06 -16.95
CA LEU A 31 7.37 34.92 -17.65
C LEU A 31 7.96 33.91 -16.67
N GLN A 32 8.59 34.37 -15.58
CA GLN A 32 9.04 33.49 -14.50
C GLN A 32 7.88 32.72 -13.85
N TYR A 33 6.78 33.40 -13.58
CA TYR A 33 5.57 32.79 -13.01
C TYR A 33 4.99 31.73 -13.96
N MET A 34 4.91 32.04 -15.26
CA MET A 34 4.46 31.08 -16.26
C MET A 34 5.39 29.88 -16.38
N ALA A 35 6.71 30.08 -16.41
CA ALA A 35 7.69 29.00 -16.42
C ALA A 35 7.61 28.12 -15.16
N TRP A 36 7.41 28.73 -14.00
CA TRP A 36 7.30 28.03 -12.71
C TRP A 36 6.06 27.14 -12.61
N ILE A 37 4.95 27.57 -13.19
CA ILE A 37 3.67 26.85 -13.11
C ILE A 37 3.50 25.82 -14.22
N THR A 38 3.86 26.18 -15.45
CA THR A 38 3.67 25.30 -16.62
C THR A 38 4.46 24.01 -16.46
N TYR A 39 5.68 24.09 -15.94
CA TYR A 39 6.56 22.94 -15.80
C TYR A 39 6.00 21.82 -14.90
N PRO A 40 5.62 22.06 -13.63
CA PRO A 40 5.01 21.03 -12.79
C PRO A 40 3.67 20.53 -13.34
N ILE A 41 2.86 21.41 -13.93
CA ILE A 41 1.55 21.02 -14.48
C ILE A 41 1.72 20.03 -15.62
N VAL A 42 2.60 20.31 -16.58
CA VAL A 42 2.84 19.42 -17.72
C VAL A 42 3.33 18.05 -17.24
N LEU A 43 4.30 18.00 -16.32
CA LEU A 43 4.83 16.74 -15.83
C LEU A 43 3.81 15.91 -15.04
N ILE A 44 3.01 16.54 -14.16
CA ILE A 44 2.00 15.84 -13.37
C ILE A 44 0.83 15.38 -14.24
N THR A 45 0.39 16.20 -15.19
CA THR A 45 -0.69 15.81 -16.11
C THR A 45 -0.24 14.70 -17.05
N PHE A 46 1.01 14.72 -17.53
CA PHE A 46 1.60 13.63 -18.29
C PHE A 46 1.69 12.34 -17.45
N SER A 47 2.19 12.40 -16.22
CA SER A 47 2.25 11.25 -15.32
C SER A 47 0.86 10.64 -15.05
N ALA A 48 -0.12 11.49 -14.75
CA ALA A 48 -1.50 11.08 -14.52
C ALA A 48 -2.12 10.47 -15.80
N GLY A 49 -1.90 11.07 -16.97
CA GLY A 49 -2.41 10.57 -18.24
C GLY A 49 -1.80 9.22 -18.62
N PHE A 50 -0.47 9.12 -18.56
CA PHE A 50 0.27 7.91 -18.92
C PHE A 50 -0.13 6.72 -18.05
N THR A 51 -0.19 6.92 -16.73
CA THR A 51 -0.58 5.86 -15.80
C THR A 51 -2.03 5.44 -15.98
N GLN A 52 -2.93 6.36 -16.31
CA GLN A 52 -4.34 6.04 -16.54
C GLN A 52 -4.59 5.31 -17.86
N ILE A 53 -3.85 5.65 -18.93
CA ILE A 53 -3.98 5.02 -20.24
C ILE A 53 -3.36 3.61 -20.22
N LEU A 54 -2.16 3.46 -19.66
CA LEU A 54 -1.42 2.20 -19.72
C LEU A 54 -1.86 1.20 -18.65
N ALA A 55 -1.96 1.64 -17.39
CA ALA A 55 -2.30 0.75 -16.27
C ALA A 55 -2.82 1.53 -15.05
N PRO A 56 -4.15 1.69 -14.88
CA PRO A 56 -4.72 2.48 -13.78
C PRO A 56 -4.38 1.94 -12.39
N GLN A 57 -3.96 0.67 -12.29
CA GLN A 57 -3.49 0.03 -11.05
C GLN A 57 -2.13 0.58 -10.56
N ALA A 58 -1.39 1.29 -11.41
CA ALA A 58 -0.11 1.90 -11.05
C ALA A 58 -0.25 3.11 -10.10
N VAL A 59 -1.46 3.68 -9.99
CA VAL A 59 -1.74 4.91 -9.23
C VAL A 59 -1.53 4.73 -7.72
N GLY A 60 -0.89 5.73 -7.11
CA GLY A 60 -0.63 5.79 -5.67
C GLY A 60 0.59 4.98 -5.21
N SER A 61 0.71 4.82 -3.89
CA SER A 61 1.89 4.23 -3.24
C SER A 61 2.12 2.77 -3.66
N GLY A 62 1.16 1.89 -3.44
CA GLY A 62 1.31 0.44 -3.66
C GLY A 62 1.69 -0.35 -2.42
N ILE A 63 2.16 0.30 -1.34
CA ILE A 63 2.35 -0.37 -0.04
C ILE A 63 1.03 -0.96 0.51
N PRO A 64 -0.12 -0.25 0.48
CA PRO A 64 -1.41 -0.81 0.91
C PRO A 64 -1.77 -2.11 0.20
N GLU A 65 -1.56 -2.17 -1.11
CA GLU A 65 -1.82 -3.33 -1.94
C GLU A 65 -0.84 -4.47 -1.67
N MET A 66 0.47 -4.16 -1.53
CA MET A 66 1.46 -5.17 -1.15
C MET A 66 1.16 -5.77 0.24
N LYS A 67 0.73 -4.95 1.21
CA LYS A 67 0.27 -5.43 2.53
C LYS A 67 -0.91 -6.40 2.41
N THR A 68 -1.82 -6.20 1.46
CA THR A 68 -2.93 -7.15 1.21
C THR A 68 -2.47 -8.43 0.52
N ILE A 69 -1.53 -8.34 -0.42
CA ILE A 69 -0.97 -9.50 -1.13
C ILE A 69 -0.18 -10.39 -0.18
N LEU A 70 0.65 -9.80 0.70
CA LEU A 70 1.45 -10.54 1.68
C LEU A 70 0.61 -11.21 2.79
N ARG A 71 -0.67 -10.84 2.93
CA ARG A 71 -1.64 -11.53 3.79
C ARG A 71 -2.39 -12.67 3.07
N GLY A 72 -2.03 -12.97 1.82
CA GLY A 72 -2.60 -14.08 1.04
C GLY A 72 -3.64 -13.65 0.00
N VAL A 73 -4.02 -12.36 -0.08
CA VAL A 73 -5.04 -11.95 -1.04
C VAL A 73 -4.44 -11.59 -2.40
N VAL A 74 -4.69 -12.45 -3.38
CA VAL A 74 -4.18 -12.26 -4.75
C VAL A 74 -4.97 -11.18 -5.50
N LEU A 75 -4.33 -10.04 -5.74
CA LEU A 75 -4.85 -8.98 -6.61
C LEU A 75 -4.46 -9.26 -8.07
N LYS A 76 -5.44 -9.63 -8.90
CA LYS A 76 -5.24 -9.87 -10.33
C LYS A 76 -4.76 -8.58 -11.03
N GLU A 77 -3.84 -8.73 -11.99
CA GLU A 77 -3.31 -7.66 -12.83
C GLU A 77 -2.49 -6.56 -12.11
N TYR A 78 -2.15 -6.75 -10.84
CA TYR A 78 -1.35 -5.78 -10.09
C TYR A 78 0.16 -5.89 -10.39
N LEU A 79 0.67 -7.13 -10.42
CA LEU A 79 2.08 -7.47 -10.63
C LEU A 79 2.39 -7.79 -12.11
N THR A 80 2.15 -6.84 -13.01
CA THR A 80 2.35 -7.04 -14.47
C THR A 80 3.47 -6.16 -15.03
N LEU A 81 4.01 -6.51 -16.19
CA LEU A 81 5.00 -5.68 -16.89
C LEU A 81 4.40 -4.33 -17.32
N LYS A 82 3.11 -4.30 -17.68
CA LYS A 82 2.41 -3.06 -18.04
C LYS A 82 2.34 -2.09 -16.86
N THR A 83 1.99 -2.59 -15.66
CA THR A 83 1.99 -1.78 -14.43
C THR A 83 3.39 -1.32 -14.04
N PHE A 84 4.42 -2.15 -14.26
CA PHE A 84 5.82 -1.78 -14.04
C PHE A 84 6.24 -0.57 -14.88
N VAL A 85 6.07 -0.62 -16.21
CA VAL A 85 6.45 0.48 -17.12
C VAL A 85 5.66 1.76 -16.82
N ALA A 86 4.34 1.62 -16.61
CA ALA A 86 3.46 2.75 -16.24
C ALA A 86 3.94 3.45 -14.97
N LYS A 87 4.33 2.65 -13.96
CA LYS A 87 4.68 3.16 -12.65
C LYS A 87 6.06 3.81 -12.61
N VAL A 88 7.05 3.25 -13.30
CA VAL A 88 8.40 3.86 -13.40
C VAL A 88 8.31 5.23 -14.07
N ILE A 89 7.81 5.30 -15.31
CA ILE A 89 7.73 6.57 -16.06
C ILE A 89 6.86 7.59 -15.33
N GLY A 90 5.71 7.15 -14.80
CA GLY A 90 4.82 8.02 -14.04
C GLY A 90 5.49 8.59 -12.78
N LEU A 91 6.27 7.77 -12.06
CA LEU A 91 6.97 8.19 -10.85
C LEU A 91 8.08 9.19 -11.19
N THR A 92 8.90 8.93 -12.20
CA THR A 92 9.99 9.83 -12.62
C THR A 92 9.43 11.22 -12.94
N CYS A 93 8.36 11.31 -13.72
CA CYS A 93 7.71 12.60 -14.02
C CYS A 93 7.11 13.27 -12.78
N ALA A 94 6.57 12.49 -11.83
CA ALA A 94 6.01 13.02 -10.59
C ALA A 94 7.08 13.58 -9.63
N LEU A 95 8.26 12.97 -9.58
CA LEU A 95 9.40 13.47 -8.81
C LEU A 95 10.05 14.67 -9.50
N GLY A 96 10.21 14.60 -10.83
CA GLY A 96 10.75 15.69 -11.64
C GLY A 96 9.94 16.98 -11.57
N SER A 97 8.66 16.92 -11.21
CA SER A 97 7.79 18.10 -11.09
C SER A 97 8.06 18.95 -9.84
N GLY A 98 8.89 18.50 -8.90
CA GLY A 98 9.16 19.20 -7.63
C GLY A 98 7.97 19.26 -6.66
N MET A 99 6.87 18.54 -6.94
CA MET A 99 5.71 18.46 -6.06
C MET A 99 6.10 17.77 -4.73
N PRO A 100 5.43 18.06 -3.60
CA PRO A 100 5.71 17.41 -2.32
C PRO A 100 5.21 15.96 -2.30
N LEU A 101 5.82 15.11 -3.12
CA LEU A 101 5.55 13.68 -3.31
C LEU A 101 6.85 12.89 -3.03
N GLY A 102 6.73 11.69 -2.48
CA GLY A 102 7.87 10.79 -2.23
C GLY A 102 7.92 9.61 -3.20
N LYS A 103 9.10 8.98 -3.31
CA LYS A 103 9.34 7.82 -4.18
C LYS A 103 9.19 6.46 -3.51
N GLU A 104 9.30 6.44 -2.18
CA GLU A 104 9.41 5.26 -1.32
C GLU A 104 8.34 4.20 -1.61
N GLY A 105 7.06 4.58 -1.49
CA GLY A 105 5.95 3.65 -1.68
C GLY A 105 5.91 3.02 -3.08
N PRO A 106 5.92 3.84 -4.15
CA PRO A 106 5.95 3.34 -5.52
C PRO A 106 7.12 2.38 -5.79
N PHE A 107 8.30 2.63 -5.22
CA PHE A 107 9.45 1.77 -5.39
C PHE A 107 9.33 0.41 -4.71
N VAL A 108 8.67 0.31 -3.55
CA VAL A 108 8.33 -1.00 -2.94
C VAL A 108 7.51 -1.83 -3.92
N HIS A 109 6.54 -1.21 -4.60
CA HIS A 109 5.75 -1.89 -5.62
C HIS A 109 6.60 -2.27 -6.84
N ILE A 110 7.47 -1.36 -7.33
CA ILE A 110 8.36 -1.63 -8.46
C ILE A 110 9.29 -2.82 -8.17
N ALA A 111 9.91 -2.86 -6.99
CA ALA A 111 10.76 -3.97 -6.57
C ALA A 111 9.99 -5.30 -6.52
N SER A 112 8.76 -5.28 -6.00
CA SER A 112 7.88 -6.45 -5.96
C SER A 112 7.47 -6.93 -7.37
N MET A 113 7.22 -6.01 -8.30
CA MET A 113 6.96 -6.34 -9.70
C MET A 113 8.20 -6.95 -10.37
N CYS A 114 9.40 -6.40 -10.14
CA CYS A 114 10.64 -6.98 -10.65
C CYS A 114 10.82 -8.42 -10.15
N ALA A 115 10.60 -8.66 -8.85
CA ALA A 115 10.69 -10.01 -8.29
C ALA A 115 9.66 -10.96 -8.91
N ALA A 116 8.39 -10.55 -9.01
CA ALA A 116 7.34 -11.36 -9.62
C ALA A 116 7.61 -11.71 -11.09
N LEU A 117 8.08 -10.73 -11.88
CA LEU A 117 8.45 -10.94 -13.28
C LEU A 117 9.67 -11.84 -13.42
N LEU A 118 10.66 -11.69 -12.53
CA LEU A 118 11.84 -12.54 -12.50
C LEU A 118 11.47 -13.99 -12.13
N SER A 119 10.58 -14.21 -11.16
CA SER A 119 10.07 -15.55 -10.85
C SER A 119 9.34 -16.19 -12.02
N LYS A 120 8.50 -15.42 -12.72
CA LYS A 120 7.78 -15.92 -13.90
C LYS A 120 8.74 -16.25 -15.05
N PHE A 121 9.84 -15.51 -15.18
CA PHE A 121 10.88 -15.82 -16.14
C PHE A 121 11.65 -17.09 -15.74
N LEU A 122 12.03 -17.22 -14.47
CA LEU A 122 12.76 -18.39 -13.95
C LEU A 122 11.92 -19.67 -13.96
N SER A 123 10.59 -19.58 -13.81
CA SER A 123 9.72 -20.76 -13.91
C SER A 123 9.73 -21.39 -15.31
N VAL A 124 10.09 -20.63 -16.35
CA VAL A 124 10.28 -21.16 -17.71
C VAL A 124 11.50 -22.08 -17.79
N PHE A 125 12.54 -21.82 -16.98
CA PHE A 125 13.80 -22.57 -16.97
C PHE A 125 13.86 -23.68 -15.91
N GLY A 126 12.90 -23.73 -14.98
CA GLY A 126 12.79 -24.80 -13.99
C GLY A 126 11.48 -24.74 -13.21
N GLY A 127 10.70 -25.82 -13.24
CA GLY A 127 9.38 -25.93 -12.58
C GLY A 127 9.36 -25.85 -11.05
N ILE A 128 10.51 -25.57 -10.41
CA ILE A 128 10.67 -25.51 -8.96
C ILE A 128 10.07 -24.21 -8.35
N TYR A 129 9.71 -23.22 -9.18
CA TYR A 129 9.24 -21.90 -8.75
C TYR A 129 7.71 -21.69 -8.74
N GLU A 130 6.90 -22.74 -8.90
CA GLU A 130 5.42 -22.63 -8.91
C GLU A 130 4.78 -22.52 -7.51
N ASN A 131 5.52 -22.75 -6.43
CA ASN A 131 4.95 -22.70 -5.08
C ASN A 131 4.53 -21.28 -4.67
N GLU A 132 3.24 -21.09 -4.42
CA GLU A 132 2.63 -19.83 -3.97
C GLU A 132 3.28 -19.29 -2.68
N SER A 133 3.62 -20.18 -1.74
CA SER A 133 4.30 -19.80 -0.49
C SER A 133 5.68 -19.18 -0.75
N ARG A 134 6.49 -19.76 -1.65
CA ARG A 134 7.80 -19.22 -2.02
C ARG A 134 7.69 -17.89 -2.76
N ASN A 135 6.63 -17.72 -3.56
CA ASN A 135 6.36 -16.45 -4.23
C ASN A 135 6.08 -15.34 -3.20
N ILE A 136 5.26 -15.61 -2.18
CA ILE A 136 5.00 -14.66 -1.08
C ILE A 136 6.30 -14.34 -0.31
N GLU A 137 7.12 -15.34 0.03
CA GLU A 137 8.43 -15.13 0.68
C GLU A 137 9.36 -14.23 -0.16
N MET A 138 9.35 -14.39 -1.48
CA MET A 138 10.15 -13.58 -2.39
C MET A 138 9.60 -12.15 -2.49
N LEU A 139 8.27 -11.97 -2.57
CA LEU A 139 7.65 -10.63 -2.57
C LEU A 139 7.95 -9.88 -1.26
N ALA A 140 8.00 -10.58 -0.13
CA ALA A 140 8.41 -10.02 1.16
C ALA A 140 9.86 -9.52 1.13
N ALA A 141 10.79 -10.31 0.58
CA ALA A 141 12.18 -9.88 0.40
C ALA A 141 12.27 -8.69 -0.59
N ALA A 142 11.49 -8.69 -1.66
CA ALA A 142 11.46 -7.63 -2.64
C ALA A 142 10.95 -6.29 -2.05
N CYS A 143 9.98 -6.34 -1.14
CA CYS A 143 9.53 -5.16 -0.41
C CYS A 143 10.68 -4.55 0.42
N ALA A 144 11.44 -5.39 1.14
CA ALA A 144 12.60 -4.95 1.91
C ALA A 144 13.69 -4.32 1.03
N VAL A 145 13.96 -4.92 -0.13
CA VAL A 145 14.90 -4.37 -1.12
C VAL A 145 14.43 -3.02 -1.66
N GLY A 146 13.13 -2.87 -1.93
CA GLY A 146 12.55 -1.63 -2.41
C GLY A 146 12.78 -0.48 -1.44
N VAL A 147 12.43 -0.67 -0.16
CA VAL A 147 12.65 0.34 0.89
C VAL A 147 14.14 0.58 1.12
N GLY A 148 14.93 -0.47 1.30
CA GLY A 148 16.37 -0.36 1.58
C GLY A 148 17.15 0.32 0.47
N CYS A 149 16.73 0.15 -0.79
CA CYS A 149 17.36 0.83 -1.92
C CYS A 149 17.00 2.31 -2.01
N CYS A 150 15.78 2.71 -1.66
CA CYS A 150 15.37 4.11 -1.79
C CYS A 150 16.06 5.02 -0.78
N PHE A 151 16.24 4.53 0.44
CA PHE A 151 16.98 5.23 1.49
C PHE A 151 18.48 4.92 1.50
N ALA A 152 18.96 3.97 0.68
CA ALA A 152 20.31 3.42 0.78
C ALA A 152 20.66 2.97 2.23
N ALA A 153 19.64 2.42 2.90
CA ALA A 153 19.64 2.04 4.32
C ALA A 153 19.14 0.59 4.48
N PRO A 154 20.02 -0.42 4.34
CA PRO A 154 19.62 -1.82 4.36
C PRO A 154 18.99 -2.30 5.67
N ILE A 155 19.49 -1.91 6.85
CA ILE A 155 18.96 -2.43 8.12
C ILE A 155 17.59 -1.81 8.39
N GLY A 156 17.52 -0.48 8.35
CA GLY A 156 16.28 0.28 8.53
C GLY A 156 15.22 -0.07 7.49
N GLY A 157 15.60 -0.29 6.23
CA GLY A 157 14.67 -0.64 5.16
C GLY A 157 14.03 -2.02 5.33
N VAL A 158 14.79 -3.02 5.79
CA VAL A 158 14.28 -4.36 6.07
C VAL A 158 13.35 -4.34 7.27
N LEU A 159 13.74 -3.66 8.35
CA LEU A 159 12.89 -3.51 9.54
C LEU A 159 11.58 -2.77 9.21
N PHE A 160 11.65 -1.70 8.42
CA PHE A 160 10.47 -0.96 7.98
C PHE A 160 9.56 -1.81 7.10
N SER A 161 10.12 -2.61 6.19
CA SER A 161 9.32 -3.55 5.42
C SER A 161 8.60 -4.54 6.33
N ILE A 162 9.25 -5.08 7.35
CA ILE A 162 8.65 -6.03 8.29
C ILE A 162 7.51 -5.36 9.06
N GLU A 163 7.75 -4.19 9.65
CA GLU A 163 6.76 -3.48 10.47
C GLU A 163 5.51 -3.08 9.67
N VAL A 164 5.66 -2.67 8.41
CA VAL A 164 4.54 -2.13 7.61
C VAL A 164 3.78 -3.22 6.84
N THR A 165 4.46 -4.26 6.36
CA THR A 165 3.89 -5.16 5.35
C THR A 165 3.30 -6.46 5.91
N SER A 166 3.76 -6.94 7.08
CA SER A 166 3.35 -8.25 7.60
C SER A 166 3.19 -8.26 9.12
N THR A 167 2.22 -9.00 9.64
CA THR A 167 2.06 -9.25 11.09
C THR A 167 2.96 -10.38 11.58
N PHE A 168 3.23 -11.35 10.70
CA PHE A 168 4.08 -12.49 10.96
C PHE A 168 5.16 -12.54 9.89
N PHE A 169 6.39 -12.74 10.31
CA PHE A 169 7.52 -12.72 9.40
C PHE A 169 8.49 -13.84 9.76
N ALA A 170 8.71 -14.77 8.83
CA ALA A 170 9.69 -15.83 9.03
C ALA A 170 11.10 -15.23 9.04
N VAL A 171 11.93 -15.60 10.03
CA VAL A 171 13.33 -15.14 10.14
C VAL A 171 14.16 -15.46 8.90
N ARG A 172 13.82 -16.55 8.18
CA ARG A 172 14.44 -16.87 6.89
C ARG A 172 14.23 -15.78 5.84
N ASN A 173 13.05 -15.15 5.81
CA ASN A 173 12.74 -14.05 4.90
C ASN A 173 13.51 -12.78 5.29
N TYR A 174 13.82 -12.63 6.58
CA TYR A 174 14.63 -11.50 7.07
C TYR A 174 16.03 -11.57 6.50
N TRP A 175 16.70 -12.72 6.60
CA TRP A 175 18.04 -12.89 6.04
C TRP A 175 18.09 -12.70 4.52
N ARG A 176 17.09 -13.21 3.80
CA ARG A 176 16.99 -13.01 2.34
C ARG A 176 16.79 -11.55 1.97
N GLY A 177 15.88 -10.87 2.66
CA GLY A 177 15.63 -9.44 2.47
C GLY A 177 16.85 -8.60 2.83
N PHE A 178 17.52 -8.91 3.94
CA PHE A 178 18.71 -8.23 4.40
C PHE A 178 19.87 -8.34 3.41
N PHE A 179 20.21 -9.56 2.98
CA PHE A 179 21.25 -9.78 1.98
C PHE A 179 20.96 -9.06 0.66
N ALA A 180 19.73 -9.11 0.18
CA ALA A 180 19.35 -8.43 -1.05
C ALA A 180 19.36 -6.90 -0.90
N ALA A 181 18.95 -6.37 0.27
CA ALA A 181 18.95 -4.95 0.56
C ALA A 181 20.37 -4.39 0.71
N THR A 182 21.30 -5.11 1.35
CA THR A 182 22.71 -4.70 1.47
C THR A 182 23.38 -4.65 0.11
N PHE A 183 23.18 -5.69 -0.73
CA PHE A 183 23.69 -5.68 -2.11
C PHE A 183 23.11 -4.52 -2.92
N SER A 184 21.81 -4.26 -2.77
CA SER A 184 21.14 -3.14 -3.41
C SER A 184 21.70 -1.78 -2.98
N ALA A 185 21.90 -1.56 -1.68
CA ALA A 185 22.47 -0.32 -1.13
C ALA A 185 23.93 -0.14 -1.54
N PHE A 186 24.71 -1.22 -1.59
CA PHE A 186 26.09 -1.23 -2.08
C PHE A 186 26.15 -0.78 -3.54
N ILE A 187 25.38 -1.42 -4.43
CA ILE A 187 25.34 -1.05 -5.85
C ILE A 187 24.86 0.40 -6.04
N PHE A 188 23.89 0.86 -5.24
CA PHE A 188 23.42 2.25 -5.32
C PHE A 188 24.54 3.25 -5.03
N ARG A 189 25.33 3.01 -3.98
CA ARG A 189 26.44 3.87 -3.59
C ARG A 189 27.61 3.81 -4.57
N VAL A 190 27.93 2.62 -5.08
CA VAL A 190 28.99 2.45 -6.11
C VAL A 190 28.61 3.17 -7.41
N LEU A 191 27.35 3.06 -7.86
CA LEU A 191 26.88 3.77 -9.05
C LEU A 191 26.93 5.29 -8.89
N ALA A 192 26.67 5.83 -7.69
CA ALA A 192 26.79 7.26 -7.43
C ALA A 192 28.23 7.77 -7.61
N VAL A 193 29.22 6.98 -7.16
CA VAL A 193 30.65 7.29 -7.37
C VAL A 193 31.03 7.14 -8.84
N TRP A 194 30.54 6.09 -9.51
CA TRP A 194 30.79 5.86 -10.93
C TRP A 194 30.25 6.98 -11.83
N ASN A 195 29.07 7.49 -11.50
CA ASN A 195 28.45 8.62 -12.21
C ASN A 195 29.05 9.98 -11.83
N LYS A 196 30.08 10.03 -10.97
CA LYS A 196 30.72 11.26 -10.45
C LYS A 196 29.75 12.19 -9.72
N ASP A 197 28.65 11.65 -9.17
CA ASP A 197 27.71 12.42 -8.35
C ASP A 197 28.25 12.65 -6.93
N GLU A 198 29.08 11.73 -6.43
CA GLU A 198 29.71 11.77 -5.10
C GLU A 198 31.19 11.32 -5.20
N GLU A 199 32.08 11.98 -4.46
CA GLU A 199 33.52 11.66 -4.45
C GLU A 199 33.84 10.35 -3.73
N THR A 200 33.03 9.99 -2.73
CA THR A 200 33.23 8.80 -1.90
C THR A 200 31.89 8.18 -1.52
N ILE A 201 31.92 6.92 -1.05
CA ILE A 201 30.74 6.21 -0.58
C ILE A 201 30.27 6.83 0.74
N THR A 202 29.37 7.82 0.67
CA THR A 202 28.84 8.52 1.85
C THR A 202 27.35 8.26 2.07
N ALA A 203 26.87 8.61 3.27
CA ALA A 203 25.44 8.58 3.58
C ALA A 203 24.72 9.69 2.79
N LEU A 204 23.45 9.43 2.41
CA LEU A 204 22.69 10.28 1.48
C LEU A 204 22.50 11.71 2.00
N PHE A 205 22.41 11.89 3.32
CA PHE A 205 22.28 13.17 4.01
C PHE A 205 23.36 13.28 5.09
N LYS A 206 24.63 13.21 4.70
CA LYS A 206 25.77 13.25 5.63
C LYS A 206 25.69 14.48 6.56
N THR A 207 25.53 14.21 7.85
CA THR A 207 25.60 15.22 8.91
C THR A 207 26.95 15.13 9.61
N ARG A 208 27.38 16.23 10.24
CA ARG A 208 28.64 16.30 10.98
C ARG A 208 28.41 16.86 12.38
N PHE A 209 27.51 16.26 13.14
CA PHE A 209 27.30 16.61 14.55
C PHE A 209 28.53 16.24 15.38
N ARG A 210 28.71 16.96 16.49
CA ARG A 210 29.74 16.68 17.51
C ARG A 210 29.52 15.27 18.09
N LEU A 211 30.61 14.51 18.27
CA LEU A 211 30.58 13.13 18.74
C LEU A 211 30.85 13.00 20.25
N ASP A 212 31.70 13.86 20.80
CA ASP A 212 32.17 13.72 22.19
C ASP A 212 31.07 14.00 23.22
N PHE A 213 30.20 14.99 22.94
CA PHE A 213 29.03 15.34 23.75
C PHE A 213 27.85 15.72 22.85
N PRO A 214 27.10 14.75 22.30
CA PRO A 214 26.07 15.05 21.30
C PRO A 214 24.89 15.85 21.89
N PHE A 215 24.41 15.45 23.06
CA PHE A 215 23.30 16.09 23.78
C PHE A 215 23.51 15.97 25.29
N ASP A 216 23.03 16.95 26.04
CA ASP A 216 22.99 16.89 27.51
C ASP A 216 21.73 16.16 28.00
N LEU A 217 21.79 15.55 29.20
CA LEU A 217 20.62 14.91 29.82
C LEU A 217 19.46 15.88 30.05
N GLN A 218 19.78 17.17 30.24
CA GLN A 218 18.78 18.24 30.38
C GLN A 218 17.99 18.50 29.10
N GLU A 219 18.47 18.06 27.93
CA GLU A 219 17.77 18.18 26.64
C GLU A 219 16.72 17.07 26.44
N LEU A 220 16.80 15.97 27.20
CA LEU A 220 15.90 14.82 27.07
C LEU A 220 14.40 15.16 27.20
N PRO A 221 13.97 16.02 28.15
CA PRO A 221 12.57 16.46 28.20
C PRO A 221 12.13 17.17 26.92
N ALA A 222 12.98 17.98 26.30
CA ALA A 222 12.66 18.66 25.05
C ALA A 222 12.49 17.67 23.89
N PHE A 223 13.35 16.65 23.80
CA PHE A 223 13.18 15.56 22.83
C PHE A 223 11.90 14.74 23.06
N ALA A 224 11.52 14.50 24.32
CA ALA A 224 10.26 13.85 24.65
C ALA A 224 9.04 14.69 24.22
N VAL A 225 9.09 16.01 24.41
CA VAL A 225 8.05 16.94 23.93
C VAL A 225 7.97 16.91 22.39
N ILE A 226 9.08 16.88 21.67
CA ILE A 226 9.09 16.72 20.21
C ILE A 226 8.38 15.43 19.81
N GLY A 227 8.65 14.32 20.50
CA GLY A 227 8.00 13.03 20.27
C GLY A 227 6.49 13.11 20.43
N ILE A 228 6.02 13.59 21.59
CA ILE A 228 4.58 13.72 21.88
C ILE A 228 3.88 14.65 20.87
N ALA A 229 4.45 15.82 20.59
CA ALA A 229 3.87 16.78 19.66
C ALA A 229 3.85 16.24 18.22
N SER A 230 4.90 15.53 17.81
CA SER A 230 4.98 14.85 16.51
C SER A 230 4.00 13.68 16.42
N GLY A 231 3.70 12.99 17.53
CA GLY A 231 2.61 11.99 17.62
C GLY A 231 1.24 12.59 17.34
N PHE A 232 0.90 13.73 17.97
CA PHE A 232 -0.32 14.48 17.68
C PHE A 232 -0.35 15.01 16.24
N GLY A 233 0.77 15.56 15.76
CA GLY A 233 0.91 16.04 14.38
C GLY A 233 0.71 14.92 13.35
N GLY A 234 1.25 13.74 13.60
CA GLY A 234 1.10 12.56 12.75
C GLY A 234 -0.34 12.05 12.72
N ALA A 235 -0.99 11.96 13.88
CA ALA A 235 -2.40 11.60 13.98
C ALA A 235 -3.29 12.63 13.23
N LEU A 236 -3.04 13.92 13.40
CA LEU A 236 -3.73 14.99 12.68
C LEU A 236 -3.53 14.86 11.17
N PHE A 237 -2.31 14.55 10.72
CA PHE A 237 -2.00 14.40 9.30
C PHE A 237 -2.79 13.25 8.68
N VAL A 238 -2.81 12.08 9.33
CA VAL A 238 -3.57 10.92 8.84
C VAL A 238 -5.07 11.19 8.85
N TYR A 239 -5.58 11.84 9.90
CA TYR A 239 -6.98 12.26 9.97
C TYR A 239 -7.35 13.21 8.82
N PHE A 240 -6.53 14.23 8.59
CA PHE A 240 -6.74 15.24 7.57
C PHE A 240 -6.68 14.64 6.16
N ASN A 241 -5.65 13.83 5.87
CA ASN A 241 -5.53 13.11 4.60
C ASN A 241 -6.75 12.22 4.33
N ARG A 242 -7.19 11.44 5.34
CA ARG A 242 -8.40 10.61 5.24
C ARG A 242 -9.64 11.45 4.96
N LYS A 243 -9.81 12.59 5.64
CA LYS A 243 -10.96 13.50 5.44
C LYS A 243 -10.98 14.11 4.05
N ILE A 244 -9.85 14.55 3.51
CA ILE A 244 -9.76 15.07 2.13
C ILE A 244 -10.20 13.99 1.14
N VAL A 245 -9.64 12.78 1.25
CA VAL A 245 -9.98 11.69 0.32
C VAL A 245 -11.46 11.29 0.43
N GLN A 246 -12.01 11.25 1.65
CA GLN A 246 -13.44 10.98 1.87
C GLN A 246 -14.33 12.09 1.31
N PHE A 247 -13.95 13.36 1.51
CA PHE A 247 -14.69 14.52 1.00
C PHE A 247 -14.79 14.47 -0.53
N MET A 248 -13.65 14.24 -1.20
CA MET A 248 -13.61 14.10 -2.66
C MET A 248 -14.49 12.95 -3.17
N ARG A 249 -14.54 11.83 -2.46
CA ARG A 249 -15.36 10.67 -2.84
C ARG A 249 -16.84 10.83 -2.52
N LYS A 250 -17.19 11.58 -1.47
CA LYS A 250 -18.59 11.79 -1.03
C LYS A 250 -19.32 12.74 -1.98
N GLN A 251 -18.65 13.77 -2.49
CA GLN A 251 -19.27 14.79 -3.32
C GLN A 251 -19.50 14.27 -4.74
N LYS A 252 -20.74 13.87 -5.06
CA LYS A 252 -21.11 13.25 -6.34
C LYS A 252 -20.87 14.16 -7.54
N THR A 253 -20.99 15.47 -7.38
CA THR A 253 -20.74 16.46 -8.44
C THR A 253 -19.26 16.51 -8.80
N ILE A 254 -18.38 16.60 -7.80
CA ILE A 254 -16.93 16.52 -7.97
C ILE A 254 -16.57 15.16 -8.59
N ASN A 255 -17.07 14.06 -8.06
CA ASN A 255 -16.75 12.73 -8.61
C ASN A 255 -17.20 12.57 -10.07
N ARG A 256 -18.41 13.05 -10.43
CA ARG A 256 -18.91 13.03 -11.81
C ARG A 256 -18.07 13.92 -12.73
N PHE A 257 -17.64 15.08 -12.24
CA PHE A 257 -16.75 15.99 -12.95
C PHE A 257 -15.35 15.41 -13.14
N LEU A 258 -14.77 14.81 -12.10
CA LEU A 258 -13.50 14.09 -12.11
C LEU A 258 -13.51 12.92 -13.10
N MET A 259 -14.62 12.18 -13.20
CA MET A 259 -14.75 11.10 -14.19
C MET A 259 -14.82 11.63 -15.63
N LYS A 260 -15.41 12.82 -15.86
CA LYS A 260 -15.52 13.44 -17.19
C LYS A 260 -14.23 14.12 -17.64
N LYS A 261 -13.46 14.72 -16.72
CA LYS A 261 -12.20 15.44 -16.97
C LYS A 261 -11.11 14.98 -15.99
N ARG A 262 -10.68 13.72 -16.16
CA ARG A 262 -9.78 13.03 -15.20
C ARG A 262 -8.40 13.67 -15.03
N LEU A 263 -7.90 14.38 -16.04
CA LEU A 263 -6.62 15.10 -15.98
C LEU A 263 -6.73 16.51 -15.38
N LEU A 264 -7.93 17.07 -15.31
CA LEU A 264 -8.12 18.44 -14.83
C LEU A 264 -7.82 18.57 -13.34
N PHE A 265 -8.13 17.54 -12.54
CA PHE A 265 -7.89 17.56 -11.11
C PHE A 265 -6.41 17.55 -10.71
N PRO A 266 -5.57 16.64 -11.23
CA PRO A 266 -4.13 16.75 -11.09
C PRO A 266 -3.61 18.14 -11.49
N ALA A 267 -4.07 18.68 -12.62
CA ALA A 267 -3.66 20.00 -13.10
C ALA A 267 -4.02 21.12 -12.12
N LEU A 268 -5.25 21.12 -11.60
CA LEU A 268 -5.76 22.15 -10.67
C LEU A 268 -5.02 22.13 -9.32
N VAL A 269 -4.80 20.95 -8.76
CA VAL A 269 -4.06 20.80 -7.50
C VAL A 269 -2.61 21.24 -7.67
N THR A 270 -1.97 20.83 -8.76
CA THR A 270 -0.60 21.24 -9.08
C THR A 270 -0.51 22.74 -9.34
N PHE A 271 -1.47 23.33 -10.05
CA PHE A 271 -1.54 24.78 -10.25
C PHE A 271 -1.61 25.53 -8.92
N LEU A 272 -2.49 25.10 -8.01
CA LEU A 272 -2.62 25.71 -6.68
C LEU A 272 -1.31 25.62 -5.89
N ILE A 273 -0.69 24.44 -5.84
CA ILE A 273 0.56 24.21 -5.12
C ILE A 273 1.72 25.01 -5.74
N ALA A 274 1.85 25.00 -7.07
CA ALA A 274 2.90 25.73 -7.77
C ALA A 274 2.79 27.25 -7.58
N THR A 275 1.56 27.79 -7.63
CA THR A 275 1.28 29.21 -7.38
C THR A 275 1.72 29.63 -5.97
N LEU A 276 1.40 28.82 -4.96
CA LEU A 276 1.77 29.11 -3.56
C LEU A 276 3.26 28.91 -3.28
N THR A 277 3.93 28.06 -4.07
CA THR A 277 5.38 27.80 -3.94
C THR A 277 6.21 28.79 -4.76
N PHE A 278 5.59 29.68 -5.55
CA PHE A 278 6.29 30.62 -6.41
C PHE A 278 7.23 31.51 -5.59
N PRO A 279 8.57 31.47 -5.83
CA PRO A 279 9.54 32.10 -4.92
C PRO A 279 9.33 33.60 -4.73
N PRO A 280 9.16 34.44 -5.77
CA PRO A 280 8.92 35.87 -5.60
C PRO A 280 7.57 36.25 -4.97
N GLY A 281 6.63 35.29 -4.89
CA GLY A 281 5.33 35.48 -4.26
C GLY A 281 5.35 34.97 -2.82
N PHE A 282 4.40 34.09 -2.50
CA PHE A 282 4.31 33.50 -1.16
C PHE A 282 5.48 32.55 -0.84
N GLY A 283 6.20 32.07 -1.85
CA GLY A 283 7.36 31.18 -1.70
C GLY A 283 8.52 31.77 -0.89
N GLN A 284 8.63 33.11 -0.81
CA GLN A 284 9.59 33.84 0.03
C GLN A 284 9.52 33.44 1.51
N PHE A 285 8.32 33.17 2.03
CA PHE A 285 8.12 32.81 3.44
C PHE A 285 8.34 31.32 3.74
N MET A 286 8.46 30.49 2.70
CA MET A 286 8.57 29.02 2.84
C MET A 286 9.79 28.42 2.14
N ALA A 287 10.80 29.23 1.80
CA ALA A 287 11.96 28.78 1.04
C ALA A 287 11.56 27.99 -0.24
N GLY A 288 10.58 28.49 -0.99
CA GLY A 288 9.92 27.78 -2.09
C GLY A 288 10.84 27.40 -3.28
N GLN A 289 12.00 28.02 -3.39
CA GLN A 289 13.01 27.74 -4.41
C GLN A 289 13.76 26.41 -4.17
N LEU A 290 13.71 25.88 -2.95
CA LEU A 290 14.43 24.67 -2.57
C LEU A 290 13.71 23.42 -3.06
N THR A 291 14.49 22.48 -3.61
CA THR A 291 14.02 21.11 -3.86
C THR A 291 13.84 20.37 -2.54
N GLN A 292 13.11 19.24 -2.53
CA GLN A 292 12.91 18.46 -1.30
C GLN A 292 14.23 18.00 -0.67
N LYS A 293 15.19 17.54 -1.50
CA LYS A 293 16.51 17.09 -1.04
C LYS A 293 17.29 18.25 -0.41
N GLU A 294 17.35 19.40 -1.08
CA GLU A 294 18.03 20.60 -0.57
C GLU A 294 17.39 21.12 0.72
N THR A 295 16.05 21.08 0.79
CA THR A 295 15.30 21.44 2.01
C THR A 295 15.76 20.59 3.20
N LEU A 296 15.88 19.27 3.04
CA LEU A 296 16.37 18.40 4.13
C LEU A 296 17.81 18.70 4.51
N VAL A 297 18.69 18.89 3.53
CA VAL A 297 20.11 19.21 3.78
C VAL A 297 20.22 20.51 4.57
N THR A 298 19.44 21.54 4.23
CA THR A 298 19.45 22.81 4.98
C THR A 298 18.87 22.66 6.39
N LEU A 299 17.80 21.89 6.58
CA LEU A 299 17.22 21.67 7.92
C LEU A 299 18.18 20.91 8.86
N PHE A 300 19.00 20.02 8.32
CA PHE A 300 20.02 19.26 9.08
C PHE A 300 21.34 20.03 9.28
N ASP A 301 21.41 21.30 8.89
CA ASP A 301 22.60 22.13 9.13
C ASP A 301 22.93 22.22 10.63
N ASN A 302 24.21 22.29 10.97
CA ASN A 302 24.64 22.36 12.36
C ASN A 302 24.57 23.79 12.93
N ARG A 303 24.56 24.80 12.06
CA ARG A 303 24.63 26.22 12.46
C ARG A 303 23.32 26.67 13.08
N THR A 304 23.36 27.52 14.10
CA THR A 304 22.17 28.15 14.70
C THR A 304 21.71 29.33 13.85
N TRP A 305 20.45 29.34 13.40
CA TRP A 305 19.93 30.41 12.55
C TRP A 305 19.44 31.62 13.37
N ALA A 306 19.08 31.43 14.64
CA ALA A 306 18.54 32.49 15.49
C ALA A 306 19.55 33.59 15.93
N LYS A 307 20.87 33.33 15.98
CA LYS A 307 21.88 34.27 16.50
C LYS A 307 22.31 35.37 15.51
N GLN A 308 21.41 35.81 14.65
CA GLN A 308 21.69 36.76 13.57
C GLN A 308 21.63 38.21 14.08
N GLY A 309 22.66 38.61 14.85
CA GLY A 309 22.79 39.97 15.42
C GLY A 309 24.21 40.37 15.86
N LEU A 310 25.15 39.43 15.92
CA LEU A 310 26.58 39.74 15.99
C LEU A 310 27.15 39.67 14.58
N ALA A 311 27.48 40.83 14.04
CA ALA A 311 28.28 40.95 12.83
C ALA A 311 29.69 40.42 13.13
N GLU A 312 29.91 39.13 12.91
CA GLU A 312 31.24 38.60 12.67
C GLU A 312 31.23 37.87 11.32
N GLU A 313 31.82 38.54 10.34
CA GLU A 313 32.64 38.02 9.25
C GLU A 313 32.65 36.49 9.07
N PHE A 314 31.56 35.93 8.55
CA PHE A 314 31.64 34.66 7.83
C PHE A 314 30.71 34.74 6.64
N GLU A 315 31.29 34.70 5.44
CA GLU A 315 30.56 34.54 4.19
C GLU A 315 29.54 33.40 4.35
N PHE A 316 28.24 33.74 4.33
CA PHE A 316 27.15 32.79 4.28
C PHE A 316 27.13 32.14 2.88
N GLY A 317 28.09 31.25 2.60
CA GLY A 317 28.06 30.48 1.37
C GLY A 317 26.94 29.43 1.42
N GLY A 318 25.82 29.65 0.72
CA GLY A 318 25.00 28.56 0.19
C GLY A 318 23.47 28.62 0.38
N VAL A 319 22.86 27.45 0.17
CA VAL A 319 21.41 27.17 0.06
C VAL A 319 20.58 27.60 1.30
N SER A 320 21.22 27.84 2.45
CA SER A 320 20.56 28.24 3.70
C SER A 320 20.07 29.70 3.72
N GLU A 321 20.51 30.54 2.77
CA GLU A 321 19.97 31.89 2.60
C GLU A 321 18.48 31.91 2.27
N ALA A 322 17.95 30.85 1.65
CA ALA A 322 16.54 30.74 1.27
C ALA A 322 15.57 30.77 2.47
N TRP A 323 16.06 30.56 3.69
CA TRP A 323 15.26 30.63 4.93
C TRP A 323 15.23 32.02 5.57
N LYS A 324 16.08 32.95 5.10
CA LYS A 324 16.12 34.32 5.57
C LYS A 324 15.13 35.16 4.79
N HIS A 325 14.38 35.99 5.52
CA HIS A 325 13.53 37.01 4.92
C HIS A 325 13.88 38.37 5.53
N PRO A 326 14.01 39.45 4.74
CA PRO A 326 14.44 40.76 5.23
C PRO A 326 13.58 41.32 6.38
N HIS A 327 12.30 40.97 6.39
CA HIS A 327 11.31 41.49 7.34
C HIS A 327 10.73 40.44 8.30
N ALA A 328 11.16 39.17 8.22
CA ALA A 328 10.57 38.11 9.04
C ALA A 328 11.65 37.24 9.71
N ASN A 329 11.45 36.97 10.99
CA ASN A 329 12.31 36.06 11.74
C ASN A 329 12.22 34.64 11.19
N VAL A 330 13.32 33.91 11.34
CA VAL A 330 13.44 32.49 10.93
C VAL A 330 12.38 31.60 11.60
N PHE A 331 11.94 31.92 12.82
CA PHE A 331 10.83 31.23 13.48
C PHE A 331 9.52 31.34 12.70
N VAL A 332 9.23 32.52 12.13
CA VAL A 332 8.01 32.76 11.35
C VAL A 332 8.08 31.99 10.04
N THR A 333 9.22 32.02 9.34
CA THR A 333 9.39 31.28 8.08
C THR A 333 9.28 29.76 8.31
N LEU A 334 9.84 29.22 9.40
CA LEU A 334 9.69 27.81 9.77
C LEU A 334 8.23 27.43 10.11
N VAL A 335 7.51 28.26 10.87
CA VAL A 335 6.10 27.99 11.21
C VAL A 335 5.22 28.03 9.96
N VAL A 336 5.40 29.04 9.11
CA VAL A 336 4.67 29.15 7.82
C VAL A 336 5.00 27.95 6.92
N PHE A 337 6.27 27.54 6.85
CA PHE A 337 6.70 26.36 6.11
C PHE A 337 5.99 25.09 6.59
N ILE A 338 5.98 24.83 7.91
CA ILE A 338 5.35 23.64 8.50
C ILE A 338 3.85 23.62 8.16
N LEU A 339 3.14 24.71 8.43
CA LEU A 339 1.70 24.79 8.20
C LEU A 339 1.35 24.58 6.73
N MET A 340 2.06 25.26 5.83
CA MET A 340 1.80 25.19 4.40
C MET A 340 2.14 23.82 3.81
N LYS A 341 3.33 23.28 4.10
CA LYS A 341 3.71 21.95 3.63
C LYS A 341 2.81 20.85 4.20
N PHE A 342 2.29 21.01 5.42
CA PHE A 342 1.38 20.05 6.04
C PHE A 342 0.11 19.82 5.21
N TRP A 343 -0.65 20.88 4.89
CA TRP A 343 -1.88 20.72 4.12
C TRP A 343 -1.61 20.47 2.63
N MET A 344 -0.55 21.08 2.06
CA MET A 344 -0.19 20.89 0.65
C MET A 344 0.23 19.45 0.36
N SER A 345 1.00 18.82 1.24
CA SER A 345 1.38 17.40 1.10
C SER A 345 0.17 16.46 1.30
N ALA A 346 -0.71 16.77 2.25
CA ALA A 346 -1.95 16.02 2.44
C ALA A 346 -2.86 16.11 1.20
N LEU A 347 -2.89 17.24 0.49
CA LEU A 347 -3.60 17.41 -0.77
C LEU A 347 -2.87 16.73 -1.94
N ALA A 348 -1.55 16.90 -2.06
CA ALA A 348 -0.75 16.33 -3.16
C ALA A 348 -0.83 14.80 -3.21
N THR A 349 -0.86 14.14 -2.05
CA THR A 349 -1.02 12.67 -1.95
C THR A 349 -2.39 12.15 -2.41
N THR A 350 -3.38 13.04 -2.64
CA THR A 350 -4.69 12.66 -3.19
C THR A 350 -4.74 12.62 -4.72
N ILE A 351 -3.72 13.17 -5.38
CA ILE A 351 -3.62 13.18 -6.84
C ILE A 351 -3.47 11.74 -7.36
N PRO A 352 -4.18 11.34 -8.43
CA PRO A 352 -4.10 10.01 -9.02
C PRO A 352 -2.81 9.79 -9.83
N VAL A 353 -1.67 9.87 -9.16
CA VAL A 353 -0.29 9.69 -9.68
C VAL A 353 0.46 8.70 -8.77
N PRO A 354 1.41 7.91 -9.29
CA PRO A 354 2.31 7.12 -8.45
C PRO A 354 3.09 8.04 -7.49
N CYS A 355 2.75 8.00 -6.21
CA CYS A 355 3.37 8.81 -5.18
C CYS A 355 3.41 8.11 -3.83
N GLY A 356 4.42 8.43 -3.03
CA GLY A 356 4.57 8.09 -1.63
C GLY A 356 4.37 9.32 -0.73
N ALA A 357 3.96 9.09 0.51
CA ALA A 357 3.75 10.14 1.50
C ALA A 357 4.88 10.25 2.54
N PHE A 358 5.85 9.33 2.53
CA PHE A 358 6.90 9.27 3.54
C PHE A 358 7.80 10.52 3.54
N MET A 359 8.38 10.87 2.39
CA MET A 359 9.34 11.98 2.28
C MET A 359 8.73 13.35 2.66
N PRO A 360 7.52 13.73 2.22
CA PRO A 360 6.91 14.98 2.64
C PRO A 360 6.70 15.07 4.16
N VAL A 361 6.23 13.99 4.79
CA VAL A 361 6.06 13.91 6.25
C VAL A 361 7.41 13.98 6.96
N PHE A 362 8.43 13.34 6.40
CA PHE A 362 9.80 13.41 6.90
C PHE A 362 10.34 14.84 6.91
N VAL A 363 10.13 15.60 5.83
CA VAL A 363 10.50 17.02 5.73
C VAL A 363 9.75 17.90 6.73
N ILE A 364 8.44 17.68 6.89
CA ILE A 364 7.64 18.43 7.87
C ILE A 364 8.14 18.17 9.30
N GLY A 365 8.50 16.91 9.60
CA GLY A 365 9.06 16.51 10.88
C GLY A 365 10.43 17.15 11.13
N ALA A 366 11.28 17.18 10.10
CA ALA A 366 12.57 17.86 10.15
C ALA A 366 12.41 19.35 10.45
N ALA A 367 11.46 20.02 9.80
CA ALA A 367 11.17 21.43 10.05
C ALA A 367 10.62 21.68 11.45
N PHE A 368 9.73 20.81 11.95
CA PHE A 368 9.22 20.90 13.32
C PHE A 368 10.31 20.69 14.38
N GLY A 369 11.17 19.68 14.18
CA GLY A 369 12.34 19.47 15.03
C GLY A 369 13.30 20.64 15.00
N ARG A 370 13.55 21.20 13.80
CA ARG A 370 14.40 22.39 13.64
C ARG A 370 13.85 23.60 14.39
N LEU A 371 12.54 23.86 14.28
CA LEU A 371 11.86 24.93 15.00
C LEU A 371 12.06 24.80 16.52
N MET A 372 11.92 23.59 17.05
CA MET A 372 12.16 23.32 18.48
C MET A 372 13.64 23.51 18.85
N GLY A 373 14.57 23.05 18.02
CA GLY A 373 16.01 23.24 18.24
C GLY A 373 16.44 24.72 18.24
N GLU A 374 15.93 25.52 17.31
CA GLU A 374 16.17 26.98 17.30
C GLU A 374 15.53 27.67 18.51
N SER A 375 14.38 27.17 18.97
CA SER A 375 13.72 27.69 20.19
C SER A 375 14.56 27.41 21.44
N MET A 376 15.12 26.20 21.55
CA MET A 376 16.04 25.84 22.64
C MET A 376 17.33 26.66 22.58
N ALA A 377 17.88 26.88 21.38
CA ALA A 377 19.06 27.73 21.20
C ALA A 377 18.80 29.22 21.51
N ALA A 378 17.57 29.70 21.35
CA ALA A 378 17.17 31.05 21.74
C ALA A 378 16.92 31.18 23.25
N TRP A 379 16.40 30.13 23.90
CA TRP A 379 16.18 30.12 25.35
C TRP A 379 17.49 30.00 26.13
N PHE A 380 18.42 29.18 25.63
CA PHE A 380 19.75 28.97 26.22
C PHE A 380 20.83 29.48 25.27
N PRO A 381 21.02 30.80 25.14
CA PRO A 381 21.93 31.39 24.17
C PRO A 381 23.38 30.97 24.43
N ASP A 382 23.82 30.90 25.68
CA ASP A 382 25.19 30.49 25.99
C ASP A 382 25.39 28.98 25.84
N GLY A 383 24.32 28.19 25.96
CA GLY A 383 24.34 26.73 25.96
C GLY A 383 23.95 26.18 27.33
N ILE A 384 24.01 24.85 27.45
CA ILE A 384 23.74 24.16 28.73
C ILE A 384 25.08 24.06 29.47
N HIS A 385 25.06 24.44 30.75
CA HIS A 385 26.24 24.43 31.61
C HIS A 385 26.34 23.09 32.32
N THR A 386 27.32 22.27 31.96
CA THR A 386 27.62 20.99 32.61
C THR A 386 29.10 20.98 32.98
N ASP A 387 29.40 20.81 34.28
CA ASP A 387 30.74 20.53 34.83
C ASP A 387 31.90 21.32 34.16
N SER A 388 31.84 22.65 34.25
CA SER A 388 32.85 23.62 33.77
C SER A 388 32.99 23.86 32.25
N ASN A 389 32.30 23.11 31.38
CA ASN A 389 32.25 23.36 29.94
C ASN A 389 30.85 23.84 29.50
N ILE A 390 30.81 24.79 28.57
CA ILE A 390 29.57 25.32 28.01
C ILE A 390 29.32 24.66 26.64
N TYR A 391 28.30 23.81 26.56
CA TYR A 391 27.93 23.13 25.33
C TYR A 391 26.79 23.86 24.63
N ARG A 392 27.08 24.41 23.45
CA ARG A 392 26.07 25.08 22.60
C ARG A 392 25.09 24.06 22.02
N ILE A 393 23.82 24.43 21.96
CA ILE A 393 22.76 23.60 21.38
C ILE A 393 22.92 23.55 19.86
N VAL A 394 22.77 22.36 19.27
CA VAL A 394 22.87 22.12 17.82
C VAL A 394 21.48 21.81 17.25
N PRO A 395 20.79 22.78 16.61
CA PRO A 395 19.42 22.59 16.13
C PRO A 395 19.26 21.49 15.06
N GLY A 396 20.34 21.16 14.33
CA GLY A 396 20.33 20.06 13.36
C GLY A 396 20.03 18.69 13.97
N GLY A 397 20.49 18.43 15.20
CA GLY A 397 20.17 17.18 15.92
C GLY A 397 18.67 17.08 16.25
N TYR A 398 18.06 18.19 16.65
CA TYR A 398 16.62 18.28 16.90
C TYR A 398 15.79 18.07 15.63
N ALA A 399 16.26 18.60 14.50
CA ALA A 399 15.62 18.38 13.19
C ALA A 399 15.61 16.88 12.82
N VAL A 400 16.72 16.17 13.05
CA VAL A 400 16.83 14.72 12.82
C VAL A 400 15.84 13.95 13.71
N VAL A 401 15.73 14.31 14.99
CA VAL A 401 14.77 13.71 15.94
C VAL A 401 13.32 13.95 15.49
N GLY A 402 12.96 15.17 15.09
CA GLY A 402 11.63 15.49 14.61
C GLY A 402 11.27 14.76 13.31
N ALA A 403 12.22 14.62 12.39
CA ALA A 403 12.04 13.89 11.13
C ALA A 403 11.69 12.42 11.37
N ALA A 404 12.43 11.77 12.27
CA ALA A 404 12.18 10.40 12.69
C ALA A 404 10.82 10.26 13.40
N ALA A 405 10.55 11.13 14.38
CA ALA A 405 9.35 11.04 15.22
C ALA A 405 8.05 11.20 14.42
N LEU A 406 7.96 12.22 13.54
CA LEU A 406 6.74 12.46 12.78
C LEU A 406 6.51 11.39 11.70
N SER A 407 7.57 10.96 11.00
CA SER A 407 7.46 9.90 9.99
C SER A 407 7.11 8.55 10.61
N GLY A 408 7.69 8.22 11.77
CA GLY A 408 7.32 7.09 12.61
C GLY A 408 5.85 7.13 13.00
N ALA A 409 5.39 8.26 13.56
CA ALA A 409 4.01 8.47 13.98
C ALA A 409 2.98 8.29 12.86
N VAL A 410 3.26 8.75 11.63
CA VAL A 410 2.32 8.61 10.50
C VAL A 410 2.26 7.16 9.99
N THR A 411 3.38 6.45 10.06
CA THR A 411 3.52 5.08 9.52
C THR A 411 3.28 3.98 10.57
N HIS A 412 3.28 4.33 11.86
CA HIS A 412 3.29 3.43 13.02
C HIS A 412 4.53 2.51 13.05
N THR A 413 5.70 3.08 12.83
CA THR A 413 6.96 2.32 12.72
C THR A 413 8.05 2.89 13.64
N VAL A 414 8.84 2.02 14.25
CA VAL A 414 10.02 2.41 15.05
C VAL A 414 11.28 2.36 14.18
N SER A 415 11.28 1.51 13.16
CA SER A 415 12.32 1.39 12.13
C SER A 415 12.68 2.70 11.42
N THR A 416 11.80 3.71 11.44
CA THR A 416 12.09 5.08 10.97
C THR A 416 13.31 5.69 11.66
N ALA A 417 13.52 5.41 12.95
CA ALA A 417 14.72 5.84 13.67
C ALA A 417 16.00 5.25 13.04
N VAL A 418 15.98 3.95 12.72
CA VAL A 418 17.12 3.26 12.10
C VAL A 418 17.40 3.80 10.70
N ILE A 419 16.34 4.02 9.90
CA ILE A 419 16.45 4.66 8.58
C ILE A 419 17.15 6.03 8.70
N VAL A 420 16.75 6.83 9.69
CA VAL A 420 17.33 8.17 9.91
C VAL A 420 18.81 8.10 10.25
N PHE A 421 19.25 7.16 11.09
CA PHE A 421 20.68 7.00 11.40
C PHE A 421 21.50 6.57 10.20
N GLU A 422 20.99 5.64 9.40
CA GLU A 422 21.68 5.21 8.18
C GLU A 422 21.72 6.32 7.11
N LEU A 423 20.67 7.14 7.02
CA LEU A 423 20.62 8.29 6.12
C LEU A 423 21.56 9.43 6.53
N THR A 424 21.65 9.71 7.83
CA THR A 424 22.47 10.79 8.39
C THR A 424 23.94 10.40 8.51
N GLY A 425 24.22 9.10 8.65
CA GLY A 425 25.57 8.54 8.80
C GLY A 425 26.17 8.72 10.19
N GLN A 426 25.39 9.18 11.18
CA GLN A 426 25.83 9.38 12.56
C GLN A 426 24.81 8.81 13.54
N ILE A 427 25.29 8.05 14.52
CA ILE A 427 24.47 7.40 15.56
C ILE A 427 24.52 8.14 16.90
N SER A 428 25.06 9.36 16.93
CA SER A 428 25.31 10.10 18.16
C SER A 428 24.04 10.46 18.94
N HIS A 429 22.92 10.64 18.24
CA HIS A 429 21.61 10.95 18.83
C HIS A 429 20.71 9.70 18.94
N ILE A 430 21.29 8.50 19.15
CA ILE A 430 20.51 7.25 19.17
C ILE A 430 19.40 7.24 20.23
N LEU A 431 19.74 7.58 21.47
CA LEU A 431 18.82 7.52 22.60
C LEU A 431 17.65 8.52 22.47
N PRO A 432 17.87 9.83 22.18
CA PRO A 432 16.77 10.78 22.07
C PRO A 432 15.80 10.49 20.93
N VAL A 433 16.30 10.09 19.77
CA VAL A 433 15.47 9.73 18.62
C VAL A 433 14.59 8.52 18.94
N MET A 434 15.14 7.48 19.57
CA MET A 434 14.37 6.28 19.93
C MET A 434 13.25 6.62 20.93
N ILE A 435 13.56 7.41 21.97
CA ILE A 435 12.54 7.86 22.94
C ILE A 435 11.45 8.67 22.24
N ALA A 436 11.83 9.65 21.42
CA ALA A 436 10.87 10.49 20.71
C ALA A 436 9.98 9.69 19.75
N VAL A 437 10.54 8.74 19.00
CA VAL A 437 9.80 7.88 18.05
C VAL A 437 8.83 6.95 18.79
N ILE A 438 9.25 6.34 19.90
CA ILE A 438 8.38 5.47 20.70
C ILE A 438 7.21 6.27 21.28
N LEU A 439 7.48 7.45 21.85
CA LEU A 439 6.43 8.33 22.37
C LEU A 439 5.47 8.80 21.27
N ALA A 440 6.01 9.21 20.12
CA ALA A 440 5.21 9.65 18.97
C ALA A 440 4.29 8.54 18.46
N ASN A 441 4.82 7.30 18.36
CA ASN A 441 4.04 6.12 17.98
C ASN A 441 2.95 5.77 19.00
N ALA A 442 3.27 5.82 20.30
CA ALA A 442 2.29 5.55 21.35
C ALA A 442 1.09 6.52 21.28
N VAL A 443 1.37 7.81 21.10
CA VAL A 443 0.33 8.84 20.92
C VAL A 443 -0.45 8.61 19.62
N ALA A 444 0.23 8.43 18.48
CA ALA A 444 -0.44 8.28 17.19
C ALA A 444 -1.33 7.03 17.11
N GLN A 445 -0.83 5.88 17.57
CA GLN A 445 -1.57 4.62 17.60
C GLN A 445 -2.83 4.67 18.47
N SER A 446 -2.80 5.46 19.55
CA SER A 446 -3.97 5.66 20.41
C SER A 446 -5.09 6.48 19.75
N LEU A 447 -4.73 7.39 18.83
CA LEU A 447 -5.65 8.36 18.24
C LEU A 447 -6.17 7.97 16.86
N GLN A 448 -5.32 7.47 15.97
CA GLN A 448 -5.65 7.20 14.57
C GLN A 448 -5.03 5.88 14.09
N PRO A 449 -5.62 5.20 13.08
CA PRO A 449 -4.94 4.12 12.37
C PRO A 449 -3.78 4.67 11.53
N SER A 450 -2.84 3.81 11.13
CA SER A 450 -1.72 4.21 10.26
C SER A 450 -2.21 4.81 8.93
N LEU A 451 -1.36 5.58 8.26
CA LEU A 451 -1.65 6.11 6.92
C LEU A 451 -2.02 4.99 5.94
N TYR A 452 -1.24 3.90 5.92
CA TYR A 452 -1.45 2.79 5.00
C TYR A 452 -2.75 2.05 5.32
N ASP A 453 -3.06 1.78 6.59
CA ASP A 453 -4.33 1.13 6.98
C ASP A 453 -5.54 2.03 6.67
N SER A 454 -5.40 3.34 6.81
CA SER A 454 -6.42 4.31 6.40
C SER A 454 -6.71 4.20 4.90
N ILE A 455 -5.67 4.11 4.07
CA ILE A 455 -5.82 3.95 2.61
C ILE A 455 -6.48 2.61 2.28
N ILE A 456 -6.10 1.52 2.95
CA ILE A 456 -6.72 0.19 2.78
C ILE A 456 -8.23 0.27 3.04
N ARG A 457 -8.63 0.85 4.18
CA ARG A 457 -10.05 1.01 4.56
C ARG A 457 -10.82 1.86 3.55
N ILE A 458 -10.22 2.95 3.06
CA ILE A 458 -10.83 3.82 2.05
C ILE A 458 -10.98 3.09 0.71
N LYS A 459 -9.97 2.35 0.28
CA LYS A 459 -10.00 1.53 -0.96
C LYS A 459 -10.89 0.29 -0.82
N LYS A 460 -11.33 -0.06 0.39
CA LYS A 460 -12.13 -1.26 0.71
C LYS A 460 -11.46 -2.57 0.28
N LEU A 461 -10.13 -2.60 0.24
CA LEU A 461 -9.40 -3.80 -0.15
C LEU A 461 -9.75 -4.97 0.78
N PRO A 462 -9.80 -6.21 0.28
CA PRO A 462 -9.96 -7.42 1.08
C PRO A 462 -8.79 -7.56 2.05
N TYR A 463 -8.97 -6.96 3.22
CA TYR A 463 -7.98 -6.89 4.28
C TYR A 463 -8.67 -7.28 5.59
N LEU A 464 -8.04 -8.17 6.33
CA LEU A 464 -8.46 -8.52 7.67
C LEU A 464 -7.88 -7.49 8.65
N PRO A 465 -8.68 -6.60 9.26
CA PRO A 465 -8.15 -5.58 10.16
C PRO A 465 -7.69 -6.21 11.47
N GLU A 466 -6.53 -5.76 11.97
CA GLU A 466 -6.01 -6.18 13.25
C GLU A 466 -6.97 -5.82 14.39
N LEU A 467 -7.10 -6.75 15.32
CA LEU A 467 -7.92 -6.61 16.52
C LEU A 467 -7.14 -5.75 17.53
N GLY A 468 -7.27 -4.43 17.44
CA GLY A 468 -6.65 -3.51 18.40
C GLY A 468 -7.16 -3.69 19.84
N TRP A 469 -6.35 -3.26 20.81
CA TRP A 469 -6.68 -3.28 22.23
C TRP A 469 -7.97 -2.49 22.52
N GLY A 470 -8.89 -3.07 23.29
CA GLY A 470 -10.17 -2.43 23.68
C GLY A 470 -11.45 -3.05 23.10
N HIS A 471 -11.38 -4.10 22.28
CA HIS A 471 -12.57 -4.74 21.69
C HIS A 471 -13.06 -5.98 22.46
N GLN A 472 -13.37 -5.82 23.74
CA GLN A 472 -13.88 -6.88 24.62
C GLN A 472 -15.15 -7.58 24.05
N GLU A 473 -16.01 -6.87 23.32
CA GLU A 473 -17.22 -7.43 22.70
C GLU A 473 -16.94 -8.39 21.53
N LYS A 474 -15.75 -8.36 20.92
CA LYS A 474 -15.37 -9.29 19.82
C LYS A 474 -15.08 -10.71 20.30
N TYR A 475 -14.94 -10.92 21.61
CA TYR A 475 -14.85 -12.26 22.18
C TYR A 475 -16.21 -12.95 22.28
N ASN A 476 -17.32 -12.20 22.19
CA ASN A 476 -18.68 -12.76 22.31
C ASN A 476 -19.23 -13.33 21.00
N VAL A 477 -18.69 -12.91 19.84
CA VAL A 477 -19.07 -13.47 18.53
C VAL A 477 -18.33 -14.78 18.31
N ARG A 478 -19.07 -15.82 17.94
CA ARG A 478 -18.55 -17.18 17.70
C ARG A 478 -18.62 -17.55 16.23
N VAL A 479 -17.91 -18.63 15.88
CA VAL A 479 -17.93 -19.19 14.52
C VAL A 479 -19.35 -19.57 14.09
N GLU A 480 -20.18 -20.05 15.01
CA GLU A 480 -21.58 -20.40 14.75
C GLU A 480 -22.45 -19.23 14.24
N ASP A 481 -22.09 -17.98 14.58
CA ASP A 481 -22.80 -16.77 14.18
C ASP A 481 -22.41 -16.27 12.77
N ILE A 482 -21.21 -16.65 12.31
CA ILE A 482 -20.60 -16.12 11.08
C ILE A 482 -20.56 -17.16 9.95
N MET A 483 -20.61 -18.44 10.27
CA MET A 483 -20.44 -19.53 9.30
C MET A 483 -21.59 -19.59 8.30
N VAL A 484 -21.26 -19.86 7.03
CA VAL A 484 -22.25 -20.20 6.01
C VAL A 484 -22.60 -21.67 6.16
N ARG A 485 -23.88 -21.94 6.43
CA ARG A 485 -24.42 -23.30 6.62
C ARG A 485 -24.75 -24.01 5.31
N ASP A 486 -24.93 -23.24 4.23
CA ASP A 486 -25.12 -23.80 2.89
C ASP A 486 -23.77 -24.16 2.27
N VAL A 487 -23.28 -25.35 2.62
CA VAL A 487 -22.04 -25.89 2.09
C VAL A 487 -22.36 -26.93 1.04
N ARG A 488 -21.87 -26.70 -0.17
CA ARG A 488 -21.92 -27.72 -1.23
C ARG A 488 -20.88 -28.79 -0.94
N TYR A 489 -21.31 -30.04 -0.99
CA TYR A 489 -20.48 -31.20 -0.71
C TYR A 489 -20.71 -32.30 -1.76
N ILE A 490 -19.70 -33.15 -1.92
CA ILE A 490 -19.75 -34.38 -2.71
C ILE A 490 -19.68 -35.55 -1.74
N THR A 491 -20.45 -36.60 -2.01
CA THR A 491 -20.36 -37.86 -1.23
C THR A 491 -19.40 -38.84 -1.89
N LEU A 492 -18.75 -39.70 -1.11
CA LEU A 492 -17.92 -40.80 -1.63
C LEU A 492 -18.67 -41.72 -2.62
N ASN A 493 -19.99 -41.83 -2.47
CA ASN A 493 -20.85 -42.64 -3.34
C ASN A 493 -21.63 -41.81 -4.38
N CYS A 494 -21.15 -40.63 -4.78
CA CYS A 494 -21.84 -39.80 -5.77
C CYS A 494 -21.77 -40.42 -7.17
N ARG A 495 -22.77 -40.13 -8.01
CA ARG A 495 -22.74 -40.46 -9.44
C ARG A 495 -22.03 -39.36 -10.22
N TYR A 496 -21.59 -39.66 -11.44
CA TYR A 496 -21.02 -38.65 -12.34
C TYR A 496 -22.01 -37.52 -12.62
N ARG A 497 -23.33 -37.81 -12.68
CA ARG A 497 -24.38 -36.79 -12.79
C ARG A 497 -24.36 -35.78 -11.64
N ASP A 498 -24.32 -36.26 -10.39
CA ASP A 498 -24.29 -35.38 -9.21
C ASP A 498 -23.03 -34.51 -9.20
N LEU A 499 -21.88 -35.07 -9.60
CA LEU A 499 -20.62 -34.35 -9.70
C LEU A 499 -20.69 -33.27 -10.79
N GLN A 500 -21.23 -33.60 -11.96
CA GLN A 500 -21.42 -32.68 -13.07
C GLN A 500 -22.37 -31.54 -12.68
N ASP A 501 -23.49 -31.84 -12.02
CA ASP A 501 -24.45 -30.85 -11.54
C ASP A 501 -23.82 -29.90 -10.51
N VAL A 502 -23.00 -30.42 -9.59
CA VAL A 502 -22.26 -29.59 -8.63
C VAL A 502 -21.20 -28.72 -9.34
N LEU A 503 -20.50 -29.25 -10.33
CA LEU A 503 -19.48 -28.49 -11.10
C LEU A 503 -20.09 -27.43 -12.02
N HIS A 504 -21.28 -27.64 -12.57
CA HIS A 504 -21.98 -26.63 -13.37
C HIS A 504 -22.70 -25.60 -12.50
N SER A 505 -23.26 -26.03 -11.36
CA SER A 505 -23.93 -25.12 -10.42
C SER A 505 -22.96 -24.27 -9.60
N THR A 506 -21.70 -24.71 -9.45
CA THR A 506 -20.70 -24.00 -8.63
C THR A 506 -19.42 -23.67 -9.41
N LYS A 507 -18.91 -22.44 -9.21
CA LYS A 507 -17.60 -22.00 -9.74
C LYS A 507 -16.47 -22.15 -8.70
N MET A 508 -16.63 -23.02 -7.71
CA MET A 508 -15.66 -23.14 -6.61
C MET A 508 -14.42 -23.92 -7.04
N LYS A 509 -13.24 -23.49 -6.57
CA LYS A 509 -11.96 -24.18 -6.85
C LYS A 509 -11.77 -25.47 -6.03
N SER A 510 -12.54 -25.63 -4.95
CA SER A 510 -12.46 -26.74 -4.01
C SER A 510 -13.85 -27.10 -3.52
N LEU A 511 -14.13 -28.39 -3.38
CA LEU A 511 -15.42 -28.93 -2.95
C LEU A 511 -15.20 -29.88 -1.78
N ALA A 512 -16.03 -29.77 -0.73
CA ALA A 512 -15.90 -30.67 0.41
C ALA A 512 -16.35 -32.10 0.06
N LEU A 513 -15.53 -33.09 0.40
CA LEU A 513 -15.89 -34.51 0.32
C LEU A 513 -16.46 -34.99 1.66
N VAL A 514 -17.51 -35.82 1.63
CA VAL A 514 -18.21 -36.34 2.82
C VAL A 514 -18.52 -37.83 2.62
N GLU A 515 -18.60 -38.62 3.69
CA GLU A 515 -18.84 -40.08 3.58
C GLU A 515 -20.29 -40.39 3.20
N SER A 516 -21.28 -39.71 3.78
CA SER A 516 -22.70 -39.94 3.52
C SER A 516 -23.55 -38.68 3.79
N ALA A 517 -24.65 -38.52 3.06
CA ALA A 517 -25.58 -37.39 3.23
C ALA A 517 -26.27 -37.37 4.62
N GLY A 518 -26.54 -38.53 5.21
CA GLY A 518 -27.24 -38.65 6.51
C GLY A 518 -26.31 -38.66 7.73
N LYS A 519 -25.03 -39.03 7.53
CA LYS A 519 -23.96 -38.91 8.52
C LYS A 519 -22.90 -38.04 7.87
N ARG A 520 -22.91 -36.72 8.14
CA ARG A 520 -21.85 -35.80 7.69
C ARG A 520 -20.47 -36.11 8.30
N LYS A 521 -20.20 -37.33 8.76
CA LYS A 521 -18.86 -37.78 9.11
C LYS A 521 -18.07 -37.85 7.81
N GLY A 522 -16.92 -37.18 7.77
CA GLY A 522 -16.11 -37.18 6.57
C GLY A 522 -15.10 -36.05 6.58
N TRP A 523 -13.89 -36.39 6.12
CA TRP A 523 -12.80 -35.47 5.89
C TRP A 523 -13.16 -34.57 4.71
N ALA A 524 -13.24 -33.27 4.94
CA ALA A 524 -13.35 -32.32 3.84
C ALA A 524 -12.03 -32.39 3.05
N CYS A 525 -12.11 -32.61 1.75
CA CYS A 525 -10.94 -32.75 0.92
C CYS A 525 -10.93 -31.77 -0.24
N ARG A 526 -9.76 -31.34 -0.69
CA ARG A 526 -9.62 -30.46 -1.86
C ARG A 526 -9.51 -31.33 -3.11
N TRP A 527 -10.29 -31.01 -4.14
CA TRP A 527 -10.16 -31.59 -5.49
C TRP A 527 -9.69 -30.51 -6.45
N GLU A 528 -8.58 -30.74 -7.16
CA GLU A 528 -8.12 -29.90 -8.28
C GLU A 528 -8.33 -30.65 -9.59
N GLY A 529 -9.20 -30.12 -10.46
CA GLY A 529 -9.55 -30.75 -11.72
C GLY A 529 -8.43 -30.66 -12.77
N GLY A 530 -7.89 -31.81 -13.16
CA GLY A 530 -7.06 -31.95 -14.36
C GLY A 530 -7.92 -31.91 -15.62
N ARG A 531 -7.51 -31.10 -16.62
CA ARG A 531 -8.11 -31.13 -17.96
C ARG A 531 -7.65 -32.39 -18.68
N SER A 532 -8.61 -33.23 -19.08
CA SER A 532 -8.45 -34.14 -20.20
C SER A 532 -9.61 -33.89 -21.15
N SER A 533 -9.34 -33.25 -22.29
CA SER A 533 -10.28 -33.11 -23.39
C SER A 533 -9.84 -34.03 -24.51
N GLY A 534 -10.60 -35.12 -24.71
CA GLY A 534 -10.59 -35.90 -25.94
C GLY A 534 -11.98 -35.75 -26.57
N VAL A 535 -12.04 -35.16 -27.76
CA VAL A 535 -13.26 -35.03 -28.56
C VAL A 535 -13.34 -36.24 -29.47
N VAL A 536 -14.45 -37.00 -29.41
CA VAL A 536 -14.83 -37.96 -30.45
C VAL A 536 -16.30 -37.72 -30.79
N GLU A 537 -16.54 -37.43 -32.05
CA GLU A 537 -17.82 -37.09 -32.66
C GLU A 537 -18.41 -38.35 -33.30
N LEU A 538 -19.62 -38.80 -32.90
CA LEU A 538 -20.42 -39.79 -33.66
C LEU A 538 -21.84 -39.99 -33.10
N ALA A 539 -22.87 -39.84 -33.95
CA ALA A 539 -24.25 -40.37 -33.84
C ALA A 539 -25.11 -40.01 -32.59
N PHE A 540 -25.84 -38.89 -32.71
CA PHE A 540 -26.61 -38.16 -31.70
C PHE A 540 -27.68 -38.92 -30.86
N CYS A 541 -28.15 -40.10 -31.26
CA CYS A 541 -29.24 -40.80 -30.53
C CYS A 541 -28.74 -41.97 -29.65
N LYS A 542 -27.67 -42.67 -30.07
CA LYS A 542 -27.01 -43.70 -29.25
C LYS A 542 -26.04 -43.10 -28.23
N VAL A 543 -25.50 -41.91 -28.51
CA VAL A 543 -24.64 -41.17 -27.58
C VAL A 543 -25.41 -40.71 -26.36
N MET A 544 -26.64 -40.23 -26.49
CA MET A 544 -27.43 -39.76 -25.34
C MET A 544 -27.72 -40.88 -24.34
N GLU A 545 -28.12 -42.08 -24.80
CA GLU A 545 -28.30 -43.23 -23.91
C GLU A 545 -26.97 -43.73 -23.32
N TRP A 546 -25.90 -43.70 -24.10
CA TRP A 546 -24.58 -44.10 -23.61
C TRP A 546 -24.06 -43.10 -22.57
N GLU A 547 -24.24 -41.79 -22.80
CA GLU A 547 -23.88 -40.69 -21.92
C GLU A 547 -24.72 -40.74 -20.63
N GLU A 548 -26.03 -41.00 -20.71
CA GLU A 548 -26.85 -41.26 -19.53
C GLU A 548 -26.36 -42.46 -18.72
N ARG A 549 -25.97 -43.56 -19.40
CA ARG A 549 -25.39 -44.75 -18.74
C ARG A 549 -24.02 -44.47 -18.11
N GLN A 550 -23.20 -43.60 -18.70
CA GLN A 550 -21.92 -43.18 -18.10
C GLN A 550 -22.16 -42.24 -16.91
N LEU A 551 -23.12 -41.32 -17.01
CA LEU A 551 -23.44 -40.36 -15.96
C LEU A 551 -24.04 -41.01 -14.71
N ASP A 552 -24.71 -42.15 -14.86
CA ASP A 552 -25.25 -42.93 -13.75
C ASP A 552 -24.23 -43.86 -13.06
N GLN A 553 -23.00 -43.96 -13.57
CA GLN A 553 -21.93 -44.69 -12.89
C GLN A 553 -21.46 -43.98 -11.62
N LEU A 554 -21.00 -44.77 -10.65
CA LEU A 554 -20.37 -44.27 -9.44
C LEU A 554 -18.98 -43.70 -9.77
N VAL A 555 -18.66 -42.55 -9.19
CA VAL A 555 -17.33 -41.95 -9.32
C VAL A 555 -16.32 -42.79 -8.55
N ASN A 556 -15.26 -43.24 -9.24
CA ASN A 556 -14.19 -43.99 -8.59
C ASN A 556 -13.12 -43.04 -8.05
N PHE A 557 -13.13 -42.80 -6.74
CA PHE A 557 -12.17 -41.93 -6.07
C PHE A 557 -10.83 -42.59 -5.73
N ASN A 558 -10.63 -43.90 -5.97
CA ASN A 558 -9.40 -44.61 -5.57
C ASN A 558 -8.14 -44.11 -6.28
N ASN A 559 -8.27 -43.59 -7.49
CA ASN A 559 -7.16 -43.02 -8.26
C ASN A 559 -7.05 -41.48 -8.12
N CYS A 560 -7.90 -40.86 -7.30
CA CYS A 560 -7.88 -39.41 -7.08
C CYS A 560 -7.05 -39.08 -5.84
N LYS A 561 -6.17 -38.08 -5.95
CA LYS A 561 -5.45 -37.55 -4.80
C LYS A 561 -6.40 -36.69 -3.97
N ILE A 562 -6.75 -37.19 -2.80
CA ILE A 562 -7.66 -36.55 -1.86
C ILE A 562 -6.82 -35.85 -0.78
N ASP A 563 -6.80 -34.52 -0.79
CA ASP A 563 -6.06 -33.77 0.22
C ASP A 563 -6.87 -33.70 1.52
N PRO A 564 -6.40 -34.20 2.67
CA PRO A 564 -7.13 -34.06 3.93
C PRO A 564 -7.20 -32.58 4.35
N ALA A 565 -8.34 -32.12 4.86
CA ALA A 565 -8.45 -30.79 5.45
C ALA A 565 -7.41 -30.63 6.58
N PRO A 566 -6.42 -29.74 6.41
CA PRO A 566 -5.28 -29.66 7.33
C PRO A 566 -5.67 -29.14 8.72
N PHE A 567 -6.79 -28.43 8.83
CA PHE A 567 -7.35 -27.96 10.10
C PHE A 567 -8.87 -27.82 9.99
N GLN A 568 -9.55 -27.86 11.14
CA GLN A 568 -11.00 -27.71 11.26
C GLN A 568 -11.30 -26.70 12.37
N LEU A 569 -12.35 -25.89 12.17
CA LEU A 569 -12.84 -24.97 13.19
C LEU A 569 -13.96 -25.59 14.00
N VAL A 570 -13.91 -25.38 15.31
CA VAL A 570 -15.02 -25.73 16.21
C VAL A 570 -16.03 -24.58 16.22
N GLU A 571 -17.33 -24.89 16.21
CA GLU A 571 -18.43 -23.91 16.19
C GLU A 571 -18.35 -22.85 17.30
N ARG A 572 -17.89 -23.25 18.49
CA ARG A 572 -17.75 -22.37 19.66
C ARG A 572 -16.47 -21.54 19.67
N THR A 573 -15.65 -21.65 18.63
CA THR A 573 -14.41 -20.85 18.54
C THR A 573 -14.78 -19.37 18.46
N SER A 574 -14.16 -18.56 19.31
CA SER A 574 -14.36 -17.09 19.28
C SER A 574 -13.84 -16.49 17.98
N LEU A 575 -14.44 -15.39 17.52
CA LEU A 575 -14.01 -14.62 16.36
C LEU A 575 -12.52 -14.24 16.41
N HIS A 576 -12.00 -13.89 17.60
CA HIS A 576 -10.58 -13.56 17.78
C HIS A 576 -9.65 -14.73 17.44
N LYS A 577 -9.92 -15.93 17.99
CA LYS A 577 -9.14 -17.14 17.69
C LYS A 577 -9.22 -17.50 16.20
N THR A 578 -10.42 -17.41 15.61
CA THR A 578 -10.60 -17.64 14.17
C THR A 578 -9.79 -16.65 13.34
N HIS A 579 -9.83 -15.37 13.69
CA HIS A 579 -8.98 -14.34 13.07
C HIS A 579 -7.48 -14.67 13.18
N THR A 580 -7.01 -15.06 14.37
CA THR A 580 -5.62 -15.43 14.59
C THR A 580 -5.22 -16.62 13.72
N ILE A 581 -6.06 -17.65 13.62
CA ILE A 581 -5.81 -18.83 12.78
C ILE A 581 -5.74 -18.44 11.29
N PHE A 582 -6.71 -17.67 10.79
CA PHE A 582 -6.71 -17.18 9.41
C PHE A 582 -5.48 -16.35 9.10
N SER A 583 -5.05 -15.50 10.02
CA SER A 583 -3.89 -14.62 9.86
C SER A 583 -2.55 -15.37 9.93
N LEU A 584 -2.44 -16.37 10.80
CA LEU A 584 -1.21 -17.17 10.97
C LEU A 584 -1.01 -18.17 9.84
N LEU A 585 -2.08 -18.85 9.44
CA LEU A 585 -2.02 -19.88 8.41
C LEU A 585 -2.15 -19.32 6.99
N GLY A 586 -2.60 -18.06 6.84
CA GLY A 586 -2.79 -17.43 5.52
C GLY A 586 -3.84 -18.14 4.69
N VAL A 587 -4.94 -18.57 5.32
CA VAL A 587 -5.98 -19.41 4.69
C VAL A 587 -7.18 -18.58 4.25
N ASP A 588 -7.74 -18.90 3.08
CA ASP A 588 -8.89 -18.19 2.51
C ASP A 588 -10.24 -18.67 3.07
N HIS A 589 -10.31 -19.95 3.43
CA HIS A 589 -11.50 -20.59 3.96
C HIS A 589 -11.14 -21.68 4.96
N ALA A 590 -12.08 -21.99 5.84
CA ALA A 590 -11.95 -23.04 6.84
C ALA A 590 -13.27 -23.77 7.01
N TYR A 591 -13.20 -25.11 7.06
CA TYR A 591 -14.37 -25.95 7.32
C TYR A 591 -14.67 -25.95 8.82
N VAL A 592 -15.95 -25.79 9.16
CA VAL A 592 -16.45 -25.85 10.53
C VAL A 592 -17.05 -27.23 10.76
N THR A 593 -16.59 -27.89 11.80
CA THR A 593 -17.07 -29.22 12.19
C THR A 593 -17.54 -29.29 13.63
N SER A 594 -18.53 -30.13 13.89
CA SER A 594 -18.94 -30.52 15.25
C SER A 594 -19.01 -32.03 15.31
N ILE A 595 -18.19 -32.63 16.19
CA ILE A 595 -18.11 -34.10 16.34
C ILE A 595 -17.81 -34.79 14.99
N GLY A 596 -16.90 -34.18 14.20
CA GLY A 596 -16.52 -34.66 12.87
C GLY A 596 -17.58 -34.48 11.78
N ARG A 597 -18.68 -33.76 12.05
CA ARG A 597 -19.70 -33.41 11.07
C ARG A 597 -19.44 -32.05 10.44
N LEU A 598 -19.41 -31.96 9.11
CA LEU A 598 -19.32 -30.69 8.40
C LEU A 598 -20.60 -29.86 8.59
N ILE A 599 -20.51 -28.67 9.17
CA ILE A 599 -21.70 -27.85 9.49
C ILE A 599 -21.71 -26.54 8.73
N GLY A 600 -20.54 -25.98 8.48
CA GLY A 600 -20.41 -24.75 7.75
C GLY A 600 -19.03 -24.57 7.16
N VAL A 601 -18.90 -23.50 6.40
CA VAL A 601 -17.61 -22.95 5.97
C VAL A 601 -17.54 -21.52 6.49
N VAL A 602 -16.36 -21.13 6.97
CA VAL A 602 -16.02 -19.73 7.20
C VAL A 602 -15.08 -19.29 6.11
N THR A 603 -15.43 -18.23 5.38
CA THR A 603 -14.54 -17.59 4.41
C THR A 603 -13.96 -16.28 4.95
N LEU A 604 -12.84 -15.82 4.38
CA LEU A 604 -12.24 -14.53 4.74
C LEU A 604 -13.23 -13.36 4.55
N LYS A 605 -14.18 -13.48 3.61
CA LYS A 605 -15.26 -12.52 3.37
C LYS A 605 -16.23 -12.42 4.55
N GLU A 606 -16.70 -13.54 5.08
CA GLU A 606 -17.60 -13.56 6.25
C GLU A 606 -16.89 -13.06 7.49
N LEU A 607 -15.64 -13.51 7.70
CA LEU A 607 -14.82 -13.10 8.82
C LEU A 607 -14.61 -11.57 8.82
N ARG A 608 -14.32 -10.98 7.65
CA ARG A 608 -14.23 -9.53 7.49
C ARG A 608 -15.56 -8.84 7.79
N LYS A 609 -16.67 -9.35 7.26
CA LYS A 609 -18.01 -8.77 7.48
C LYS A 609 -18.38 -8.78 8.97
N ALA A 610 -18.02 -9.83 9.71
CA ALA A 610 -18.23 -9.92 11.15
C ALA A 610 -17.42 -8.88 11.93
N ILE A 611 -16.17 -8.64 11.54
CA ILE A 611 -15.31 -7.64 12.16
C ILE A 611 -15.78 -6.21 11.83
N GLU A 612 -16.18 -5.94 10.60
CA GLU A 612 -16.72 -4.62 10.20
C GLU A 612 -18.12 -4.37 10.80
N GLY A 613 -18.96 -5.40 10.84
CA GLY A 613 -20.32 -5.37 11.41
C GLY A 613 -20.33 -5.09 12.91
N SER A 614 -19.44 -5.75 13.66
CA SER A 614 -19.22 -5.47 15.09
C SER A 614 -18.67 -4.06 15.34
N VAL A 615 -17.94 -3.48 14.39
CA VAL A 615 -17.47 -2.08 14.45
C VAL A 615 -18.61 -1.09 14.13
N THR A 616 -19.54 -1.40 13.21
CA THR A 616 -20.66 -0.51 12.85
C THR A 616 -21.78 -0.42 13.87
N ALA A 617 -21.90 -1.39 14.80
CA ALA A 617 -22.86 -1.32 15.91
C ALA A 617 -22.59 -0.11 16.85
N LYS A 618 -21.35 0.40 16.87
CA LYS A 618 -20.98 1.67 17.53
C LYS A 618 -20.88 2.80 16.49
N GLY A 619 -22.04 3.28 16.06
CA GLY A 619 -22.22 4.61 15.46
C GLY A 619 -21.43 4.90 14.17
N VAL A 620 -21.97 4.47 13.02
CA VAL A 620 -22.07 5.21 11.73
C VAL A 620 -22.71 4.23 10.73
N LYS A 621 -23.97 4.48 10.34
CA LYS A 621 -24.64 3.75 9.25
C LYS A 621 -23.90 4.04 7.93
N VAL A 622 -22.99 3.16 7.52
CA VAL A 622 -22.48 3.15 6.15
C VAL A 622 -23.53 2.47 5.28
N ARG A 623 -24.16 3.22 4.37
CA ARG A 623 -25.09 2.67 3.38
C ARG A 623 -24.39 1.57 2.55
N PRO A 624 -25.12 0.52 2.13
CA PRO A 624 -24.56 -0.50 1.25
C PRO A 624 -24.04 0.14 -0.05
N PRO A 625 -22.97 -0.40 -0.65
CA PRO A 625 -22.36 0.19 -1.83
C PRO A 625 -23.29 0.07 -3.04
N LEU A 626 -23.82 1.21 -3.49
CA LEU A 626 -24.23 1.41 -4.88
C LEU A 626 -22.96 1.63 -5.71
N ALA A 627 -22.30 0.53 -6.04
CA ALA A 627 -21.41 0.40 -7.18
C ALA A 627 -21.50 -1.06 -7.58
N SER A 628 -22.10 -1.32 -8.74
CA SER A 628 -22.14 -2.65 -9.33
C SER A 628 -20.70 -3.15 -9.41
N PHE A 629 -20.43 -4.25 -8.72
CA PHE A 629 -19.44 -5.18 -9.23
C PHE A 629 -19.96 -5.56 -10.62
N ARG A 630 -19.31 -5.00 -11.64
CA ARG A 630 -19.38 -5.59 -12.96
C ARG A 630 -18.59 -6.88 -12.79
N ASP A 631 -19.30 -7.98 -12.63
CA ASP A 631 -18.72 -9.31 -12.72
C ASP A 631 -17.97 -9.36 -14.05
N SER A 632 -16.64 -9.31 -13.99
CA SER A 632 -15.80 -9.58 -15.14
C SER A 632 -15.74 -11.10 -15.32
N THR A 633 -16.89 -11.67 -15.68
CA THR A 633 -16.96 -12.86 -16.53
C THR A 633 -17.25 -12.34 -17.93
N THR A 634 -16.22 -12.39 -18.78
CA THR A 634 -16.33 -12.66 -20.23
C THR A 634 -17.45 -11.94 -20.99
N SER A 635 -17.17 -10.74 -21.53
CA SER A 635 -17.98 -10.14 -22.59
C SER A 635 -17.39 -10.39 -23.99
N SER A 636 -16.86 -11.60 -24.24
CA SER A 636 -16.42 -12.02 -25.57
C SER A 636 -16.89 -13.42 -25.97
N SER A 637 -17.77 -14.05 -25.19
CA SER A 637 -18.38 -15.36 -25.49
C SER A 637 -19.90 -15.31 -25.64
N ASP A 638 -20.53 -14.17 -25.31
CA ASP A 638 -21.99 -14.04 -25.30
C ASP A 638 -22.61 -13.75 -26.68
N MET A 639 -21.81 -13.54 -27.74
CA MET A 639 -22.37 -13.41 -29.10
C MET A 639 -22.43 -14.75 -29.84
N GLU A 640 -21.55 -15.71 -29.56
CA GLU A 640 -21.61 -17.06 -30.18
C GLU A 640 -22.60 -18.01 -29.46
N ALA A 641 -22.85 -17.81 -28.16
CA ALA A 641 -23.78 -18.66 -27.41
C ALA A 641 -25.27 -18.40 -27.71
N THR A 642 -25.63 -17.17 -28.11
CA THR A 642 -27.03 -16.81 -28.45
C THR A 642 -27.51 -17.33 -29.80
N GLU A 643 -26.60 -17.56 -30.77
CA GLU A 643 -26.99 -18.14 -32.07
C GLU A 643 -27.22 -19.66 -31.97
N ILE A 644 -26.48 -20.35 -31.11
CA ILE A 644 -26.61 -21.81 -30.92
C ILE A 644 -27.87 -22.15 -30.09
N HIS A 645 -28.25 -21.31 -29.12
CA HIS A 645 -29.47 -21.51 -28.33
C HIS A 645 -30.77 -21.28 -29.13
N GLN A 646 -30.77 -20.38 -30.12
CA GLN A 646 -31.93 -20.18 -31.01
C GLN A 646 -32.14 -21.32 -32.03
N LEU A 647 -31.08 -22.05 -32.36
CA LEU A 647 -31.16 -23.23 -33.23
C LEU A 647 -31.71 -24.46 -32.50
N TRP A 648 -31.56 -24.54 -31.17
CA TRP A 648 -32.04 -25.69 -30.37
C TRP A 648 -33.55 -25.61 -30.09
N ASP A 649 -34.10 -24.42 -29.83
CA ASP A 649 -35.53 -24.22 -29.54
C ASP A 649 -36.47 -24.42 -30.75
N ARG A 650 -35.94 -24.42 -31.98
CA ARG A 650 -36.72 -24.76 -33.18
C ARG A 650 -36.95 -26.26 -33.38
N ARG A 651 -36.16 -27.13 -32.74
CA ARG A 651 -36.27 -28.60 -32.92
C ARG A 651 -37.28 -29.28 -32.00
N GLN A 652 -37.75 -28.64 -30.93
CA GLN A 652 -38.71 -29.23 -29.98
C GLN A 652 -40.19 -29.07 -30.36
N ARG A 653 -40.53 -28.49 -31.53
CA ARG A 653 -41.92 -28.19 -31.93
C ARG A 653 -42.56 -29.11 -32.99
N HIS A 654 -42.12 -30.35 -33.10
CA HIS A 654 -42.86 -31.37 -33.87
C HIS A 654 -42.97 -32.69 -33.09
N SER A 655 -44.04 -32.83 -32.31
CA SER A 655 -44.52 -34.11 -31.79
C SER A 655 -45.63 -34.67 -32.70
N ILE A 656 -45.41 -35.88 -33.19
CA ILE A 656 -46.26 -36.78 -34.00
C ILE A 656 -47.40 -37.38 -33.13
N PRO A 657 -48.53 -37.86 -33.69
CA PRO A 657 -49.85 -37.83 -33.05
C PRO A 657 -50.16 -39.04 -32.16
N ARG A 658 -51.21 -38.87 -31.33
CA ARG A 658 -51.76 -39.85 -30.38
C ARG A 658 -52.71 -40.84 -31.08
N GLU A 659 -52.55 -42.13 -30.81
CA GLU A 659 -53.59 -43.15 -30.89
C GLU A 659 -53.78 -43.79 -29.51
N PHE A 660 -55.04 -43.91 -29.06
CA PHE A 660 -55.54 -45.08 -28.35
C PHE A 660 -57.08 -45.13 -28.42
N SER A 661 -57.58 -46.37 -28.46
CA SER A 661 -58.91 -46.89 -28.84
C SER A 661 -59.89 -47.04 -27.64
N PRO A 662 -61.00 -47.82 -27.70
CA PRO A 662 -62.35 -47.40 -28.12
C PRO A 662 -63.47 -47.62 -27.06
N SER A 663 -64.72 -47.25 -27.41
CA SER A 663 -66.04 -47.54 -26.79
C SER A 663 -66.34 -46.87 -25.42
N GLU A 664 -67.54 -46.41 -25.05
CA GLU A 664 -68.92 -46.54 -25.56
C GLU A 664 -69.82 -45.49 -24.84
N SER A 665 -71.04 -45.29 -25.38
CA SER A 665 -72.26 -44.73 -24.78
C SER A 665 -72.57 -43.22 -24.82
N ASP A 666 -73.70 -42.99 -25.48
CA ASP A 666 -74.55 -41.81 -25.69
C ASP A 666 -74.90 -41.00 -24.43
N ASP A 667 -75.05 -39.67 -24.58
CA ASP A 667 -76.33 -39.01 -24.26
C ASP A 667 -76.41 -37.53 -24.75
N LYS A 668 -77.37 -37.31 -25.66
CA LYS A 668 -78.33 -36.19 -25.85
C LYS A 668 -77.91 -34.71 -25.85
N CYS A 669 -78.16 -34.10 -27.02
CA CYS A 669 -79.02 -32.91 -27.27
C CYS A 669 -79.22 -31.87 -26.14
N GLN A 670 -78.65 -30.68 -26.32
CA GLN A 670 -79.38 -29.44 -26.64
C GLN A 670 -78.41 -28.33 -27.06
#